data_AF-W6PZB5-F1
#
_entry.id   AF-W6PZB5-F1
#
_cell.length_a   1.000
_cell.length_b   1.000
_cell.length_c   1.000
_cell.angle_alpha   90.00
_cell.angle_beta   90.00
_cell.angle_gamma   90.00
#
_symmetry.space_group_name_H-M   'P 1'
#
loop_
_entity.id
_entity.type
_entity.pdbx_description
1 polymer ?
#
loop_
_entity_poly.entity_id
_entity_poly.type
_entity_poly.pdbx_seq_one_letter_code
_entity_poly.pdbx_strand_id
1 'polypeptide(L)'
;MLISTELPGPSAVLSASTSSNWSTPDELSTSSSPSNIWGSQILTITDGRFTHTLSISTASFPAALQLRDDFLHDLQTAGGAEPISSLVELWARFIGFTVRRLEQSPHGLADDLRHLLTIALDTFDRDILLQREIHGVVYALDISADAESAILAAYVRARHVLRKVSRPAAPSALLAAAQQRKARLYAVFGGQGNDEDYFEELRMLWQTYRPLVEDLIPSVSSMLQRETREESISRFYHNGMDIVTWLENPDRTPPSDYLIGASISMPLIGLLQLAWYRVVGRIVGTTPAQLQTALAGATGHSQGIIPATVIAVAQSWTQFDALALDALRLLLAIGTASQDQFAVGQLPPAVVADAEANGEGFPGPMLSVADCPISQLRTYVASVNGYLPVDARIEIALINGPTNAVLAGPPLSLHGFNVWLRQVKAPAKGLQHRIPFSQRKPEIHTRFLPITTAFHSSYLTDVAPGVLERVADFTITGHQLRIPVFCTHTGTDLRKCGAVNLIPKLIAMITTQQVVWPRAVHFPGSTHILAFGPDGASGIGTLTNRLKEGTGVRTILATGISSSRTELGDRSEFFNWNPAPKGLVYGPIWRNRYRPQLVQIAGGGVLVDTKLSRLLGLPPVMVAGMTPTTAAWDFCAAVMRAGYHVELALGGFHQAAQLETDVYKLLDAVPAGRGITCNMIYAAPHAVKWQIPLLAKLRAAGVPLEGLTIGAGVPSLEVATRYINELGLRHMGFKPGTLPAIYQVLDIASAHPTFPILLQWTGGRGGGHHSFEDFHQPILQAYDSIRRCENVILVAGSGFGGAQDTFPYLTGDWACRYNRPPMPFDGILLGSRLMTAKEAHTSPAVKQAIVNAPGVEDEGDWEQTYTQPAGGIMTVTSEMGEPIHKLATRGVQLWAELDRNVFSLDRSKRVAYLQKHRDYLIQRLNTDSVKVWFGCDVQGSVIDLEEMTYAEVLRRFIALTYVSAEGRWIDDSYRLFLQDFLKRVDARIGDVAPGPGLSEVNGDEALADPTTALNAILKRLPTAEAQLIGTQDAEYFLLLCQRRGTKPVPFVPVLDENFETYFKKDSLWQSEDLAAVADADVGRVRPSDILGNIYHGHIECLQQQDPEYQQDGIPIVDCFSPYSVPQDWRLAELGIHCSPVGNTGAMLYEVKPLDGAPGAPPTPSLAEWLVALGGSNGGWRQAFFHAATIVQGRAICENPLRRLFQPTRESYVMVQQGHGGLSADPIITLFEHRPHSEPVKVVEVRVDEPSVITLEIIN
;
A
#
# COMPACT_ATOMS: atom_id res chain seq x y z
N MET A 1 39.22 33.00 -39.59
CA MET A 1 39.76 32.46 -40.86
C MET A 1 38.64 31.59 -41.44
N LEU A 2 38.00 31.87 -42.59
CA LEU A 2 38.55 32.12 -43.95
C LEU A 2 39.34 30.89 -44.45
N ILE A 3 39.21 30.32 -45.65
CA ILE A 3 38.41 30.53 -46.89
C ILE A 3 38.57 29.22 -47.73
N SER A 4 37.72 28.69 -48.64
CA SER A 4 36.47 29.13 -49.31
C SER A 4 35.63 27.93 -49.82
N THR A 5 34.70 28.17 -50.77
CA THR A 5 34.09 27.28 -51.80
C THR A 5 35.13 26.47 -52.63
N GLU A 6 34.84 25.47 -53.49
CA GLU A 6 33.68 25.22 -54.39
C GLU A 6 33.62 23.75 -54.93
N LEU A 7 32.67 23.43 -55.83
CA LEU A 7 32.42 22.10 -56.44
C LEU A 7 33.28 21.81 -57.70
N PRO A 8 33.55 20.53 -58.04
CA PRO A 8 32.70 19.85 -59.04
C PRO A 8 32.37 18.38 -58.69
N GLY A 9 31.28 17.84 -59.26
CA GLY A 9 30.68 16.57 -58.84
C GLY A 9 31.15 15.28 -59.56
N PRO A 10 30.66 14.11 -59.12
CA PRO A 10 30.86 12.82 -59.78
C PRO A 10 29.73 12.50 -60.79
N SER A 11 30.03 11.68 -61.79
CA SER A 11 29.08 11.24 -62.83
C SER A 11 29.14 9.74 -63.08
N ALA A 12 28.08 9.20 -63.71
CA ALA A 12 27.95 7.83 -64.22
C ALA A 12 27.81 6.69 -63.17
N VAL A 13 26.59 6.51 -62.66
CA VAL A 13 25.99 5.17 -62.47
C VAL A 13 24.79 5.08 -63.42
N LEU A 14 24.62 3.94 -64.09
CA LEU A 14 23.62 3.75 -65.14
C LEU A 14 22.27 3.24 -64.60
N SER A 15 21.20 3.79 -65.19
CA SER A 15 19.84 3.25 -65.42
C SER A 15 19.36 1.97 -64.68
N ALA A 16 18.10 1.88 -64.25
CA ALA A 16 16.93 2.56 -64.80
C ALA A 16 15.88 3.00 -63.75
N SER A 17 15.10 4.01 -64.14
CA SER A 17 13.99 4.61 -63.40
C SER A 17 12.64 4.18 -63.96
N THR A 18 11.58 4.28 -63.15
CA THR A 18 10.33 4.96 -63.58
C THR A 18 9.53 5.46 -62.38
N SER A 19 9.09 6.72 -62.46
CA SER A 19 8.03 7.30 -61.61
C SER A 19 6.70 7.30 -62.37
N SER A 20 5.60 6.98 -61.71
CA SER A 20 4.26 6.96 -62.30
C SER A 20 3.51 8.29 -62.10
N ASN A 21 2.83 8.76 -63.16
CA ASN A 21 1.95 9.94 -63.11
C ASN A 21 0.73 9.74 -64.05
N TRP A 22 -0.47 9.90 -63.48
CA TRP A 22 -1.73 10.42 -64.06
C TRP A 22 -2.10 10.20 -65.54
N SER A 23 -3.19 9.42 -65.75
CA SER A 23 -4.40 9.74 -66.55
C SER A 23 -4.29 10.05 -68.07
N THR A 24 -5.16 9.58 -68.97
CA THR A 24 -6.43 8.76 -68.96
C THR A 24 -6.33 7.64 -70.04
N PRO A 25 -7.31 6.73 -70.32
CA PRO A 25 -8.71 7.00 -70.74
C PRO A 25 -9.81 6.11 -70.13
N ASP A 26 -11.07 6.50 -70.32
CA ASP A 26 -12.23 5.59 -70.27
C ASP A 26 -12.46 4.94 -71.65
N GLU A 27 -12.87 3.66 -71.69
CA GLU A 27 -14.06 3.22 -72.43
C GLU A 27 -14.48 1.78 -72.06
N LEU A 28 -15.73 1.43 -72.38
CA LEU A 28 -16.41 0.17 -72.00
C LEU A 28 -16.56 -0.78 -73.20
N SER A 29 -16.77 -2.08 -72.90
CA SER A 29 -17.22 -3.14 -73.84
C SER A 29 -16.13 -3.66 -74.80
N THR A 30 -16.05 -4.96 -75.19
CA THR A 30 -16.97 -6.10 -74.99
C THR A 30 -16.20 -7.45 -74.98
N SER A 31 -16.62 -8.38 -74.12
CA SER A 31 -16.52 -9.87 -74.25
C SER A 31 -15.28 -10.56 -74.87
N SER A 32 -14.55 -11.39 -74.10
CA SER A 32 -14.59 -12.88 -74.21
C SER A 32 -13.42 -13.61 -73.51
N SER A 33 -13.71 -14.76 -72.88
CA SER A 33 -12.79 -15.89 -72.57
C SER A 33 -11.58 -15.66 -71.62
N PRO A 34 -10.92 -16.72 -71.08
CA PRO A 34 -11.41 -18.04 -70.65
C PRO A 34 -11.23 -18.25 -69.12
N SER A 35 -11.27 -19.50 -68.64
CA SER A 35 -11.29 -19.89 -67.21
C SER A 35 -10.07 -19.47 -66.36
N ASN A 36 -10.33 -18.81 -65.23
CA ASN A 36 -9.35 -18.53 -64.17
C ASN A 36 -8.91 -19.80 -63.40
N ILE A 37 -7.63 -19.89 -63.05
CA ILE A 37 -7.06 -21.01 -62.25
C ILE A 37 -6.69 -20.58 -60.81
N TRP A 38 -6.64 -19.28 -60.51
CA TRP A 38 -6.20 -18.74 -59.21
C TRP A 38 -7.37 -18.31 -58.30
N GLY A 39 -8.28 -19.25 -57.99
CA GLY A 39 -9.39 -19.00 -57.06
C GLY A 39 -9.05 -19.35 -55.60
N SER A 40 -9.26 -18.41 -54.68
CA SER A 40 -9.29 -18.66 -53.22
C SER A 40 -10.73 -18.80 -52.71
N GLN A 41 -10.96 -19.69 -51.75
CA GLN A 41 -12.26 -19.93 -51.11
C GLN A 41 -12.16 -19.70 -49.59
N ILE A 42 -13.28 -19.30 -48.98
CA ILE A 42 -13.34 -18.95 -47.56
C ILE A 42 -13.88 -20.15 -46.77
N LEU A 43 -13.07 -20.66 -45.83
CA LEU A 43 -13.48 -21.65 -44.84
C LEU A 43 -13.83 -20.93 -43.53
N THR A 44 -15.10 -20.93 -43.15
CA THR A 44 -15.55 -20.44 -41.85
C THR A 44 -15.49 -21.55 -40.80
N ILE A 45 -14.97 -21.23 -39.62
CA ILE A 45 -15.02 -22.06 -38.41
C ILE A 45 -15.84 -21.31 -37.36
N THR A 46 -16.82 -21.98 -36.77
CA THR A 46 -17.77 -21.41 -35.80
C THR A 46 -18.01 -22.39 -34.66
N ASP A 47 -17.92 -21.92 -33.42
CA ASP A 47 -18.49 -22.58 -32.25
C ASP A 47 -19.15 -21.55 -31.32
N GLY A 48 -20.36 -21.85 -30.86
CA GLY A 48 -21.16 -20.95 -30.03
C GLY A 48 -21.26 -19.52 -30.58
N ARG A 49 -20.62 -18.57 -29.88
CA ARG A 49 -20.53 -17.13 -30.25
C ARG A 49 -19.26 -16.75 -31.01
N PHE A 50 -18.33 -17.67 -31.20
CA PHE A 50 -17.01 -17.42 -31.78
C PHE A 50 -16.98 -17.90 -33.23
N THR A 51 -16.62 -17.01 -34.14
CA THR A 51 -16.54 -17.29 -35.58
C THR A 51 -15.33 -16.59 -36.17
N HIS A 52 -14.55 -17.31 -36.98
CA HIS A 52 -13.44 -16.74 -37.74
C HIS A 52 -13.19 -17.52 -39.03
N THR A 53 -12.41 -16.97 -39.95
CA THR A 53 -12.32 -17.44 -41.34
C THR A 53 -10.89 -17.68 -41.80
N LEU A 54 -10.74 -18.57 -42.78
CA LEU A 54 -9.49 -18.86 -43.48
C LEU A 54 -9.69 -18.67 -44.98
N SER A 55 -8.78 -17.93 -45.63
CA SER A 55 -8.69 -17.89 -47.08
C SER A 55 -7.74 -19.00 -47.55
N ILE A 56 -8.25 -19.92 -48.37
CA ILE A 56 -7.58 -21.18 -48.74
C ILE A 56 -7.61 -21.32 -50.26
N SER A 57 -6.58 -21.94 -50.85
CA SER A 57 -6.56 -22.22 -52.29
C SER A 57 -7.70 -23.18 -52.67
N THR A 58 -8.28 -23.02 -53.86
CA THR A 58 -9.29 -23.97 -54.39
C THR A 58 -8.77 -25.41 -54.46
N ALA A 59 -7.45 -25.61 -54.55
CA ALA A 59 -6.83 -26.93 -54.55
C ALA A 59 -6.91 -27.63 -53.18
N SER A 60 -6.55 -26.94 -52.09
CA SER A 60 -6.55 -27.53 -50.73
C SER A 60 -7.90 -27.37 -50.00
N PHE A 61 -8.87 -26.65 -50.56
CA PHE A 61 -10.18 -26.42 -49.94
C PHE A 61 -10.95 -27.71 -49.57
N PRO A 62 -10.95 -28.81 -50.37
CA PRO A 62 -11.63 -30.05 -49.97
C PRO A 62 -11.04 -30.68 -48.69
N ALA A 63 -9.70 -30.71 -48.57
CA ALA A 63 -9.03 -31.19 -47.36
C ALA A 63 -9.31 -30.26 -46.16
N ALA A 64 -9.46 -28.96 -46.40
CA ALA A 64 -9.77 -27.97 -45.38
C ALA A 64 -11.21 -28.08 -44.84
N LEU A 65 -12.19 -28.37 -45.72
CA LEU A 65 -13.57 -28.69 -45.33
C LEU A 65 -13.59 -29.93 -44.42
N GLN A 66 -12.93 -31.02 -44.83
CA GLN A 66 -12.85 -32.24 -44.02
C GLN A 66 -12.17 -31.98 -42.67
N LEU A 67 -11.06 -31.23 -42.65
CA LEU A 67 -10.35 -30.86 -41.42
C LEU A 67 -11.25 -30.05 -40.45
N ARG A 68 -12.07 -29.13 -40.96
CA ARG A 68 -13.05 -28.38 -40.16
C ARG A 68 -14.13 -29.31 -39.62
N ASP A 69 -14.75 -30.13 -40.47
CA ASP A 69 -15.92 -30.92 -40.09
C ASP A 69 -15.53 -32.02 -39.09
N ASP A 70 -14.36 -32.63 -39.28
CA ASP A 70 -13.74 -33.54 -38.30
C ASP A 70 -13.41 -32.82 -36.97
N PHE A 71 -12.97 -31.55 -36.99
CA PHE A 71 -12.69 -30.76 -35.77
C PHE A 71 -13.95 -30.37 -35.00
N LEU A 72 -15.00 -29.93 -35.71
CA LEU A 72 -16.28 -29.59 -35.08
C LEU A 72 -16.93 -30.86 -34.49
N HIS A 73 -16.69 -32.03 -35.10
CA HIS A 73 -17.08 -33.31 -34.51
C HIS A 73 -16.23 -33.70 -33.28
N ASP A 74 -14.91 -33.46 -33.28
CA ASP A 74 -14.01 -33.64 -32.12
C ASP A 74 -14.52 -32.81 -30.91
N LEU A 75 -14.85 -31.53 -31.14
CA LEU A 75 -15.43 -30.65 -30.12
C LEU A 75 -16.78 -31.15 -29.58
N GLN A 76 -17.66 -31.67 -30.43
CA GLN A 76 -18.99 -32.16 -30.03
C GLN A 76 -18.96 -33.53 -29.35
N THR A 77 -17.96 -34.37 -29.66
CA THR A 77 -17.85 -35.74 -29.11
C THR A 77 -16.97 -35.83 -27.88
N ALA A 78 -16.09 -34.85 -27.64
CA ALA A 78 -15.34 -34.67 -26.38
C ALA A 78 -16.25 -34.12 -25.25
N GLY A 79 -17.36 -34.82 -24.97
CA GLY A 79 -18.49 -34.40 -24.14
C GLY A 79 -18.24 -34.28 -22.62
N GLY A 80 -17.19 -33.57 -22.23
CA GLY A 80 -16.82 -33.23 -20.86
C GLY A 80 -15.81 -32.09 -20.73
N ALA A 81 -15.36 -31.48 -21.84
CA ALA A 81 -14.48 -30.31 -21.81
C ALA A 81 -15.25 -29.02 -21.45
N GLU A 82 -14.55 -28.05 -20.83
CA GLU A 82 -15.12 -26.73 -20.53
C GLU A 82 -15.60 -26.02 -21.83
N PRO A 83 -16.71 -25.26 -21.78
CA PRO A 83 -17.21 -24.51 -22.93
C PRO A 83 -16.20 -23.44 -23.34
N ILE A 84 -16.00 -23.27 -24.65
CA ILE A 84 -14.94 -22.39 -25.17
C ILE A 84 -15.15 -20.95 -24.70
N SER A 85 -14.15 -20.41 -24.01
CA SER A 85 -14.16 -19.11 -23.34
C SER A 85 -14.00 -17.94 -24.32
N SER A 86 -13.17 -18.13 -25.34
CA SER A 86 -12.60 -17.08 -26.19
C SER A 86 -12.28 -17.56 -27.61
N LEU A 87 -12.16 -16.61 -28.56
CA LEU A 87 -11.71 -16.92 -29.92
C LEU A 87 -10.24 -17.42 -29.95
N VAL A 88 -9.40 -16.96 -29.01
CA VAL A 88 -8.02 -17.42 -28.87
C VAL A 88 -8.00 -18.93 -28.57
N GLU A 89 -8.86 -19.36 -27.65
CA GLU A 89 -9.00 -20.77 -27.29
C GLU A 89 -9.58 -21.62 -28.44
N LEU A 90 -10.66 -21.17 -29.10
CA LEU A 90 -11.22 -21.88 -30.27
C LEU A 90 -10.13 -22.18 -31.31
N TRP A 91 -9.32 -21.17 -31.62
CA TRP A 91 -8.31 -21.27 -32.66
C TRP A 91 -7.10 -22.10 -32.23
N ALA A 92 -6.70 -22.03 -30.94
CA ALA A 92 -5.68 -22.90 -30.39
C ALA A 92 -6.13 -24.37 -30.36
N ARG A 93 -7.40 -24.65 -29.99
CA ARG A 93 -7.99 -26.00 -30.09
C ARG A 93 -7.96 -26.50 -31.55
N PHE A 94 -8.30 -25.67 -32.53
CA PHE A 94 -8.23 -26.02 -33.97
C PHE A 94 -6.80 -26.28 -34.48
N ILE A 95 -5.85 -25.42 -34.12
CA ILE A 95 -4.42 -25.59 -34.43
C ILE A 95 -3.89 -26.88 -33.80
N GLY A 96 -4.21 -27.14 -32.53
CA GLY A 96 -3.83 -28.35 -31.82
C GLY A 96 -4.40 -29.62 -32.47
N PHE A 97 -5.68 -29.60 -32.88
CA PHE A 97 -6.29 -30.70 -33.65
C PHE A 97 -5.61 -30.93 -35.00
N THR A 98 -5.31 -29.86 -35.73
CA THR A 98 -4.61 -29.92 -37.01
C THR A 98 -3.22 -30.53 -36.86
N VAL A 99 -2.49 -30.19 -35.78
CA VAL A 99 -1.21 -30.83 -35.43
C VAL A 99 -1.39 -32.31 -35.14
N ARG A 100 -2.36 -32.72 -34.29
CA ARG A 100 -2.64 -34.14 -33.99
C ARG A 100 -2.87 -34.94 -35.28
N ARG A 101 -3.70 -34.41 -36.19
CA ARG A 101 -3.99 -35.06 -37.49
C ARG A 101 -2.77 -35.10 -38.41
N LEU A 102 -1.95 -34.06 -38.45
CA LEU A 102 -0.73 -34.01 -39.26
C LEU A 102 0.31 -35.06 -38.80
N GLU A 103 0.49 -35.21 -37.49
CA GLU A 103 1.41 -36.21 -36.90
C GLU A 103 0.95 -37.66 -37.12
N GLN A 104 -0.36 -37.88 -37.27
CA GLN A 104 -0.98 -39.19 -37.49
C GLN A 104 -1.17 -39.55 -38.97
N SER A 105 -0.88 -38.64 -39.91
CA SER A 105 -1.24 -38.81 -41.32
C SER A 105 -0.17 -39.52 -42.17
N PRO A 106 -0.56 -40.44 -43.08
CA PRO A 106 0.35 -40.97 -44.08
C PRO A 106 0.76 -39.90 -45.09
N HIS A 107 1.94 -40.08 -45.71
CA HIS A 107 2.68 -39.04 -46.44
C HIS A 107 1.88 -38.19 -47.44
N GLY A 108 0.86 -38.74 -48.12
CA GLY A 108 0.08 -38.01 -49.11
C GLY A 108 -0.82 -36.89 -48.54
N LEU A 109 -1.33 -37.03 -47.31
CA LEU A 109 -2.19 -36.01 -46.68
C LEU A 109 -1.39 -35.01 -45.82
N ALA A 110 -0.16 -35.38 -45.45
CA ALA A 110 0.69 -34.60 -44.56
C ALA A 110 1.13 -33.24 -45.16
N ASP A 111 1.21 -33.11 -46.48
CA ASP A 111 1.64 -31.86 -47.11
C ASP A 111 0.50 -30.84 -47.19
N ASP A 112 -0.74 -31.26 -47.53
CA ASP A 112 -1.94 -30.42 -47.42
C ASP A 112 -2.18 -30.00 -45.97
N LEU A 113 -2.14 -30.92 -45.00
CA LEU A 113 -2.32 -30.58 -43.59
C LEU A 113 -1.24 -29.62 -43.08
N ARG A 114 0.02 -29.71 -43.55
CA ARG A 114 1.07 -28.75 -43.22
C ARG A 114 0.85 -27.39 -43.87
N HIS A 115 0.32 -27.34 -45.09
CA HIS A 115 -0.06 -26.09 -45.74
C HIS A 115 -1.23 -25.42 -44.98
N LEU A 116 -2.28 -26.18 -44.65
CA LEU A 116 -3.43 -25.70 -43.87
C LEU A 116 -3.02 -25.23 -42.46
N LEU A 117 -2.15 -25.97 -41.76
CA LEU A 117 -1.58 -25.54 -40.47
C LEU A 117 -0.78 -24.23 -40.60
N THR A 118 -0.08 -24.03 -41.73
CA THR A 118 0.66 -22.79 -41.99
C THR A 118 -0.29 -21.61 -42.15
N ILE A 119 -1.36 -21.73 -42.93
CA ILE A 119 -2.39 -20.69 -43.07
C ILE A 119 -3.09 -20.45 -41.73
N ALA A 120 -3.47 -21.51 -41.01
CA ALA A 120 -4.14 -21.42 -39.70
C ALA A 120 -3.31 -20.66 -38.66
N LEU A 121 -2.01 -20.94 -38.58
CA LEU A 121 -1.08 -20.23 -37.69
C LEU A 121 -0.81 -18.80 -38.15
N ASP A 122 -0.58 -18.55 -39.44
CA ASP A 122 -0.29 -17.20 -39.95
C ASP A 122 -1.53 -16.29 -39.88
N THR A 123 -2.75 -16.85 -39.94
CA THR A 123 -4.00 -16.17 -39.57
C THR A 123 -4.12 -15.95 -38.05
N PHE A 124 -3.72 -16.92 -37.21
CA PHE A 124 -3.74 -16.74 -35.75
C PHE A 124 -2.84 -15.59 -35.30
N ASP A 125 -1.58 -15.59 -35.76
CA ASP A 125 -0.61 -14.52 -35.50
C ASP A 125 -1.09 -13.16 -36.03
N ARG A 126 -1.79 -13.11 -37.17
CA ARG A 126 -2.22 -11.86 -37.81
C ARG A 126 -3.53 -11.31 -37.26
N ASP A 127 -4.60 -12.09 -37.30
CA ASP A 127 -5.98 -11.60 -37.18
C ASP A 127 -6.56 -11.77 -35.77
N ILE A 128 -6.01 -12.70 -34.96
CA ILE A 128 -6.51 -13.03 -33.61
C ILE A 128 -5.53 -12.53 -32.52
N LEU A 129 -4.25 -12.85 -32.64
CA LEU A 129 -3.22 -12.35 -31.73
C LEU A 129 -2.85 -10.88 -32.02
N LEU A 130 -3.18 -10.35 -33.21
CA LEU A 130 -2.83 -8.99 -33.65
C LEU A 130 -1.31 -8.76 -33.60
N GLN A 131 -0.57 -9.72 -34.14
CA GLN A 131 0.89 -9.87 -34.09
C GLN A 131 1.50 -9.96 -32.67
N ARG A 132 0.73 -9.92 -31.58
CA ARG A 132 1.23 -10.01 -30.19
C ARG A 132 1.88 -11.36 -29.91
N GLU A 133 2.68 -11.42 -28.84
CA GLU A 133 3.25 -12.68 -28.34
C GLU A 133 2.19 -13.41 -27.51
N ILE A 134 2.07 -14.73 -27.67
CA ILE A 134 0.91 -15.47 -27.17
C ILE A 134 0.79 -15.44 -25.64
N HIS A 135 1.90 -15.46 -24.89
CA HIS A 135 1.84 -15.43 -23.41
C HIS A 135 1.19 -14.12 -22.94
N GLY A 136 1.55 -12.99 -23.54
CA GLY A 136 0.93 -11.69 -23.28
C GLY A 136 -0.49 -11.50 -23.84
N VAL A 137 -0.99 -12.42 -24.67
CA VAL A 137 -2.42 -12.46 -25.07
C VAL A 137 -3.22 -13.34 -24.12
N VAL A 138 -2.71 -14.54 -23.80
CA VAL A 138 -3.39 -15.54 -22.98
C VAL A 138 -3.47 -15.10 -21.51
N TYR A 139 -2.42 -14.47 -20.98
CA TYR A 139 -2.44 -13.85 -19.65
C TYR A 139 -3.51 -12.75 -19.48
N ALA A 140 -3.97 -12.16 -20.59
CA ALA A 140 -5.04 -11.15 -20.60
C ALA A 140 -6.46 -11.76 -20.76
N LEU A 141 -6.60 -13.08 -20.66
CA LEU A 141 -7.88 -13.80 -20.72
C LEU A 141 -8.28 -14.30 -19.33
N ASP A 142 -9.57 -14.22 -19.03
CA ASP A 142 -10.18 -14.79 -17.82
C ASP A 142 -10.47 -16.28 -18.06
N ILE A 143 -9.47 -17.15 -17.82
CA ILE A 143 -9.48 -18.58 -18.13
C ILE A 143 -8.77 -19.42 -17.05
N SER A 144 -9.03 -20.73 -17.03
CA SER A 144 -8.34 -21.70 -16.17
C SER A 144 -6.87 -21.90 -16.56
N ALA A 145 -6.02 -22.26 -15.59
CA ALA A 145 -4.58 -22.50 -15.83
C ALA A 145 -4.33 -23.67 -16.81
N ASP A 146 -5.21 -24.68 -16.80
CA ASP A 146 -5.18 -25.77 -17.77
C ASP A 146 -5.51 -25.29 -19.19
N ALA A 147 -6.41 -24.31 -19.33
CA ALA A 147 -6.69 -23.67 -20.61
C ALA A 147 -5.51 -22.79 -21.08
N GLU A 148 -4.85 -22.02 -20.18
CA GLU A 148 -3.59 -21.32 -20.49
C GLU A 148 -2.56 -22.32 -21.04
N SER A 149 -2.29 -23.39 -20.29
CA SER A 149 -1.34 -24.45 -20.65
C SER A 149 -1.68 -25.08 -22.00
N ALA A 150 -2.94 -25.46 -22.24
CA ALA A 150 -3.38 -26.08 -23.47
C ALA A 150 -3.26 -25.16 -24.70
N ILE A 151 -3.58 -23.87 -24.54
CA ILE A 151 -3.45 -22.87 -25.61
C ILE A 151 -1.97 -22.68 -25.99
N LEU A 152 -1.10 -22.50 -25.00
CA LEU A 152 0.34 -22.33 -25.21
C LEU A 152 0.96 -23.60 -25.81
N ALA A 153 0.58 -24.78 -25.33
CA ALA A 153 1.03 -26.08 -25.87
C ALA A 153 0.69 -26.24 -27.35
N ALA A 154 -0.56 -25.96 -27.74
CA ALA A 154 -0.99 -26.06 -29.14
C ALA A 154 -0.19 -25.14 -30.07
N TYR A 155 0.05 -23.89 -29.64
CA TYR A 155 0.81 -22.91 -30.41
C TYR A 155 2.31 -23.26 -30.53
N VAL A 156 2.94 -23.62 -29.41
CA VAL A 156 4.37 -24.02 -29.39
C VAL A 156 4.60 -25.28 -30.23
N ARG A 157 3.70 -26.26 -30.14
CA ARG A 157 3.78 -27.51 -30.93
C ARG A 157 3.57 -27.26 -32.42
N ALA A 158 2.58 -26.44 -32.81
CA ALA A 158 2.38 -26.04 -34.20
C ALA A 158 3.60 -25.33 -34.78
N ARG A 159 4.18 -24.39 -34.02
CA ARG A 159 5.40 -23.69 -34.40
C ARG A 159 6.62 -24.62 -34.48
N HIS A 160 6.71 -25.65 -33.64
CA HIS A 160 7.73 -26.69 -33.77
C HIS A 160 7.56 -27.50 -35.06
N VAL A 161 6.37 -28.04 -35.33
CA VAL A 161 6.11 -28.88 -36.51
C VAL A 161 6.33 -28.11 -37.82
N LEU A 162 6.01 -26.82 -37.85
CA LEU A 162 6.31 -25.93 -38.99
C LEU A 162 7.77 -25.41 -39.03
N ARG A 163 8.62 -25.78 -38.07
CA ARG A 163 9.98 -25.25 -37.86
C ARG A 163 10.05 -23.72 -37.69
N LYS A 164 8.91 -23.09 -37.34
CA LYS A 164 8.71 -21.68 -36.98
C LYS A 164 8.83 -21.43 -35.45
N VAL A 165 9.60 -22.25 -34.72
CA VAL A 165 9.74 -22.15 -33.24
C VAL A 165 10.10 -20.73 -32.81
N SER A 166 11.07 -20.13 -33.48
CA SER A 166 11.55 -18.77 -33.24
C SER A 166 10.96 -17.80 -34.25
N ARG A 167 10.67 -16.55 -33.84
CA ARG A 167 10.01 -15.54 -34.69
C ARG A 167 11.01 -14.45 -35.13
N PRO A 168 11.45 -14.43 -36.41
CA PRO A 168 12.36 -13.41 -36.90
C PRO A 168 11.58 -12.13 -37.30
N ALA A 169 11.32 -11.24 -36.33
CA ALA A 169 10.74 -9.93 -36.60
C ALA A 169 11.16 -8.85 -35.58
N ALA A 170 10.81 -9.04 -34.30
CA ALA A 170 11.07 -8.09 -33.23
C ALA A 170 11.57 -8.80 -31.95
N PRO A 171 12.59 -8.27 -31.25
CA PRO A 171 13.02 -8.79 -29.95
C PRO A 171 12.05 -8.36 -28.83
N SER A 172 12.12 -9.06 -27.69
CA SER A 172 11.54 -8.59 -26.43
C SER A 172 11.96 -7.16 -26.11
N ALA A 173 11.02 -6.32 -25.71
CA ALA A 173 11.24 -4.91 -25.36
C ALA A 173 12.23 -4.77 -24.19
N LEU A 174 12.14 -5.69 -23.21
CA LEU A 174 13.07 -5.78 -22.08
C LEU A 174 14.50 -6.15 -22.53
N LEU A 175 14.67 -7.14 -23.42
CA LEU A 175 15.99 -7.50 -23.93
C LEU A 175 16.58 -6.42 -24.85
N ALA A 176 15.75 -5.75 -25.64
CA ALA A 176 16.16 -4.60 -26.45
C ALA A 176 16.59 -3.41 -25.57
N ALA A 177 15.85 -3.12 -24.49
CA ALA A 177 16.22 -2.11 -23.51
C ALA A 177 17.53 -2.45 -22.79
N ALA A 178 17.80 -3.74 -22.53
CA ALA A 178 19.06 -4.21 -21.96
C ALA A 178 20.26 -3.92 -22.88
N GLN A 179 20.15 -4.28 -24.15
CA GLN A 179 21.18 -4.04 -25.17
C GLN A 179 21.40 -2.54 -25.40
N GLN A 180 20.34 -1.74 -25.31
CA GLN A 180 20.39 -0.26 -25.33
C GLN A 180 20.86 0.37 -24.00
N ARG A 181 21.16 -0.44 -22.97
CA ARG A 181 21.54 -0.01 -21.60
C ARG A 181 20.51 0.86 -20.87
N LYS A 182 19.25 0.87 -21.34
CA LYS A 182 18.10 1.48 -20.66
C LYS A 182 17.65 0.62 -19.48
N ALA A 183 17.68 -0.71 -19.67
CA ALA A 183 17.52 -1.69 -18.62
C ALA A 183 18.87 -2.33 -18.27
N ARG A 184 18.95 -2.85 -17.04
CA ARG A 184 20.04 -3.69 -16.51
C ARG A 184 19.42 -4.86 -15.76
N LEU A 185 19.51 -6.05 -16.35
CA LEU A 185 18.95 -7.29 -15.82
C LEU A 185 19.99 -8.07 -15.01
N TYR A 186 19.51 -8.83 -14.03
CA TYR A 186 20.24 -9.89 -13.35
C TYR A 186 19.38 -11.17 -13.31
N ALA A 187 20.01 -12.34 -13.25
CA ALA A 187 19.30 -13.61 -13.03
C ALA A 187 19.51 -14.11 -11.60
N VAL A 188 18.45 -14.58 -10.94
CA VAL A 188 18.52 -15.28 -9.64
C VAL A 188 17.90 -16.67 -9.76
N PHE A 189 18.61 -17.67 -9.29
CA PHE A 189 18.14 -19.05 -9.25
C PHE A 189 17.77 -19.44 -7.82
N GLY A 190 16.59 -20.05 -7.63
CA GLY A 190 16.13 -20.58 -6.34
C GLY A 190 16.83 -21.89 -5.93
N GLY A 191 16.28 -22.53 -4.90
CA GLY A 191 16.70 -23.85 -4.41
C GLY A 191 15.55 -24.51 -3.65
N GLN A 192 15.84 -25.54 -2.86
CA GLN A 192 14.88 -26.11 -1.91
C GLN A 192 14.36 -25.03 -0.93
N GLY A 193 13.10 -25.12 -0.51
CA GLY A 193 12.43 -24.05 0.26
C GLY A 193 11.18 -24.52 0.98
N ASN A 194 10.13 -23.69 0.98
CA ASN A 194 8.80 -24.01 1.55
C ASN A 194 7.88 -24.78 0.59
N ASP A 195 8.38 -25.17 -0.58
CA ASP A 195 7.59 -25.70 -1.70
C ASP A 195 7.90 -27.19 -1.92
N GLU A 196 6.85 -28.01 -1.91
CA GLU A 196 6.88 -29.44 -2.14
C GLU A 196 6.42 -29.80 -3.58
N ASP A 197 5.67 -28.89 -4.23
CA ASP A 197 4.97 -29.13 -5.50
C ASP A 197 5.84 -28.82 -6.74
N TYR A 198 7.15 -28.61 -6.55
CA TYR A 198 8.11 -28.27 -7.60
C TYR A 198 8.11 -29.26 -8.79
N PHE A 199 7.70 -30.51 -8.57
CA PHE A 199 7.60 -31.52 -9.63
C PHE A 199 6.37 -31.29 -10.53
N GLU A 200 5.28 -30.72 -10.00
CA GLU A 200 4.12 -30.35 -10.81
C GLU A 200 4.41 -29.11 -11.67
N GLU A 201 5.29 -28.20 -11.23
CA GLU A 201 5.80 -27.14 -12.10
C GLU A 201 6.64 -27.72 -13.26
N LEU A 202 7.43 -28.77 -13.01
CA LEU A 202 8.16 -29.51 -14.05
C LEU A 202 7.21 -30.28 -14.98
N ARG A 203 6.08 -30.80 -14.46
CA ARG A 203 5.01 -31.44 -15.25
C ARG A 203 4.31 -30.44 -16.16
N MET A 204 3.94 -29.27 -15.66
CA MET A 204 3.36 -28.20 -16.46
C MET A 204 4.34 -27.75 -17.55
N LEU A 205 5.61 -27.51 -17.21
CA LEU A 205 6.67 -27.23 -18.20
C LEU A 205 6.74 -28.32 -19.28
N TRP A 206 6.74 -29.60 -18.90
CA TRP A 206 6.79 -30.73 -19.83
C TRP A 206 5.57 -30.77 -20.75
N GLN A 207 4.36 -30.57 -20.22
CA GLN A 207 3.12 -30.58 -20.98
C GLN A 207 3.02 -29.38 -21.94
N THR A 208 3.30 -28.17 -21.45
CA THR A 208 3.19 -26.93 -22.23
C THR A 208 4.30 -26.78 -23.27
N TYR A 209 5.53 -27.15 -22.93
CA TYR A 209 6.72 -26.84 -23.74
C TYR A 209 7.50 -28.07 -24.23
N ARG A 210 6.92 -29.28 -24.21
CA ARG A 210 7.54 -30.55 -24.68
C ARG A 210 8.51 -30.39 -25.86
N PRO A 211 8.13 -29.76 -26.99
CA PRO A 211 8.99 -29.68 -28.19
C PRO A 211 10.19 -28.73 -28.04
N LEU A 212 10.35 -28.08 -26.89
CA LEU A 212 11.49 -27.23 -26.51
C LEU A 212 12.39 -27.89 -25.45
N VAL A 213 12.03 -29.07 -24.93
CA VAL A 213 12.74 -29.78 -23.85
C VAL A 213 12.86 -31.30 -24.04
N GLU A 214 12.22 -31.88 -25.06
CA GLU A 214 12.23 -33.32 -25.36
C GLU A 214 13.59 -33.89 -25.76
N ASP A 215 14.56 -33.07 -26.16
CA ASP A 215 15.97 -33.52 -26.27
C ASP A 215 16.64 -33.69 -24.88
N LEU A 216 16.26 -32.84 -23.92
CA LEU A 216 16.95 -32.66 -22.65
C LEU A 216 16.39 -33.58 -21.56
N ILE A 217 15.09 -33.54 -21.29
CA ILE A 217 14.47 -34.25 -20.15
C ILE A 217 14.63 -35.78 -20.25
N PRO A 218 14.41 -36.44 -21.41
CA PRO A 218 14.70 -37.87 -21.58
C PRO A 218 16.18 -38.21 -21.48
N SER A 219 17.07 -37.34 -21.96
CA SER A 219 18.54 -37.51 -21.82
C SER A 219 18.97 -37.42 -20.35
N VAL A 220 18.40 -36.49 -19.60
CA VAL A 220 18.63 -36.32 -18.15
C VAL A 220 18.05 -37.50 -17.37
N SER A 221 16.84 -37.97 -17.67
CA SER A 221 16.27 -39.19 -17.06
C SER A 221 17.18 -40.40 -17.32
N SER A 222 17.62 -40.59 -18.56
CA SER A 222 18.51 -41.70 -18.97
C SER A 222 19.93 -41.62 -18.38
N MET A 223 20.37 -40.43 -17.99
CA MET A 223 21.63 -40.20 -17.27
C MET A 223 21.44 -40.48 -15.79
N LEU A 224 20.49 -39.81 -15.12
CA LEU A 224 20.26 -39.98 -13.68
C LEU A 224 19.92 -41.44 -13.34
N GLN A 225 19.02 -42.09 -14.09
CA GLN A 225 18.72 -43.51 -13.95
C GLN A 225 19.93 -44.45 -14.09
N ARG A 226 21.06 -43.99 -14.65
CA ARG A 226 22.30 -44.77 -14.75
C ARG A 226 23.16 -44.57 -13.51
N GLU A 227 23.36 -43.32 -13.10
CA GLU A 227 24.08 -42.96 -11.88
C GLU A 227 23.41 -43.61 -10.64
N THR A 228 22.08 -43.57 -10.54
CA THR A 228 21.33 -44.14 -9.41
C THR A 228 21.32 -45.67 -9.33
N ARG A 229 21.97 -46.37 -10.27
CA ARG A 229 22.16 -47.84 -10.23
C ARG A 229 23.47 -48.25 -9.53
N GLU A 230 24.31 -47.30 -9.13
CA GLU A 230 25.50 -47.60 -8.34
C GLU A 230 25.08 -48.22 -6.99
N GLU A 231 25.57 -49.43 -6.70
CA GLU A 231 25.12 -50.25 -5.56
C GLU A 231 25.23 -49.49 -4.21
N SER A 232 26.26 -48.67 -4.05
CA SER A 232 26.54 -47.89 -2.83
C SER A 232 25.44 -46.89 -2.45
N ILE A 233 24.71 -46.35 -3.44
CA ILE A 233 23.67 -45.31 -3.26
C ILE A 233 22.27 -45.77 -3.67
N SER A 234 22.15 -46.95 -4.27
CA SER A 234 20.88 -47.59 -4.66
C SER A 234 19.79 -47.53 -3.56
N ARG A 235 20.18 -47.58 -2.28
CA ARG A 235 19.30 -47.44 -1.10
C ARG A 235 18.39 -46.20 -1.12
N PHE A 236 18.83 -45.10 -1.73
CA PHE A 236 18.05 -43.87 -1.80
C PHE A 236 16.97 -43.87 -2.89
N TYR A 237 17.02 -44.83 -3.82
CA TYR A 237 16.24 -44.79 -5.07
C TYR A 237 15.20 -45.91 -5.16
N HIS A 238 14.53 -46.21 -4.05
CA HIS A 238 13.59 -47.33 -3.97
C HIS A 238 12.34 -47.18 -4.87
N ASN A 239 11.94 -45.94 -5.21
CA ASN A 239 10.92 -45.65 -6.23
C ASN A 239 11.52 -45.32 -7.62
N GLY A 240 12.85 -45.50 -7.79
CA GLY A 240 13.58 -45.21 -9.01
C GLY A 240 13.87 -43.73 -9.25
N MET A 241 14.29 -43.40 -10.48
CA MET A 241 14.57 -42.02 -10.93
C MET A 241 14.05 -41.80 -12.36
N ASP A 242 12.93 -42.43 -12.73
CA ASP A 242 12.38 -42.34 -14.08
C ASP A 242 11.43 -41.16 -14.27
N ILE A 243 12.05 -40.00 -14.44
CA ILE A 243 11.40 -38.69 -14.60
C ILE A 243 10.37 -38.72 -15.73
N VAL A 244 10.64 -39.41 -16.84
CA VAL A 244 9.73 -39.42 -18.01
C VAL A 244 8.46 -40.21 -17.69
N THR A 245 8.60 -41.41 -17.10
CA THR A 245 7.43 -42.18 -16.65
C THR A 245 6.59 -41.39 -15.64
N TRP A 246 7.21 -40.71 -14.69
CA TRP A 246 6.50 -39.88 -13.70
C TRP A 246 5.79 -38.69 -14.35
N LEU A 247 6.44 -37.95 -15.26
CA LEU A 247 5.85 -36.80 -15.96
C LEU A 247 4.66 -37.19 -16.84
N GLU A 248 4.76 -38.31 -17.57
CA GLU A 248 3.71 -38.81 -18.48
C GLU A 248 2.58 -39.57 -17.77
N ASN A 249 2.80 -40.07 -16.54
CA ASN A 249 1.82 -40.87 -15.79
C ASN A 249 1.71 -40.33 -14.34
N PRO A 250 0.82 -39.37 -14.05
CA PRO A 250 0.67 -38.79 -12.71
C PRO A 250 0.52 -39.84 -11.59
N ASP A 251 -0.27 -40.90 -11.82
CA ASP A 251 -0.48 -42.02 -10.88
C ASP A 251 0.79 -42.84 -10.55
N ARG A 252 1.89 -42.61 -11.26
CA ARG A 252 3.21 -43.25 -11.03
C ARG A 252 4.23 -42.30 -10.40
N THR A 253 3.84 -41.07 -10.10
CA THR A 253 4.70 -40.10 -9.42
C THR A 253 4.95 -40.57 -7.99
N PRO A 254 6.20 -40.54 -7.48
CA PRO A 254 6.47 -40.83 -6.08
C PRO A 254 5.75 -39.84 -5.14
N PRO A 255 5.45 -40.23 -3.90
CA PRO A 255 4.89 -39.33 -2.89
C PRO A 255 5.87 -38.20 -2.50
N SER A 256 5.34 -37.10 -1.93
CA SER A 256 6.12 -35.89 -1.60
C SER A 256 7.36 -36.20 -0.75
N ASP A 257 7.23 -37.06 0.27
CA ASP A 257 8.31 -37.44 1.18
C ASP A 257 9.52 -38.07 0.47
N TYR A 258 9.29 -38.77 -0.65
CA TYR A 258 10.35 -39.23 -1.54
C TYR A 258 10.93 -38.09 -2.38
N LEU A 259 10.07 -37.25 -2.98
CA LEU A 259 10.48 -36.16 -3.86
C LEU A 259 11.31 -35.09 -3.14
N ILE A 260 11.01 -34.75 -1.88
CA ILE A 260 11.78 -33.80 -1.06
C ILE A 260 13.11 -34.37 -0.52
N GLY A 261 13.37 -35.66 -0.73
CA GLY A 261 14.68 -36.28 -0.46
C GLY A 261 15.80 -35.54 -1.19
N ALA A 262 16.92 -35.22 -0.54
CA ALA A 262 17.96 -34.38 -1.14
C ALA A 262 18.62 -35.02 -2.38
N SER A 263 18.71 -36.35 -2.40
CA SER A 263 19.12 -37.16 -3.55
C SER A 263 18.16 -37.09 -4.76
N ILE A 264 16.92 -36.61 -4.56
CA ILE A 264 15.85 -36.53 -5.58
C ILE A 264 15.59 -35.06 -5.96
N SER A 265 15.25 -34.22 -4.99
CA SER A 265 14.91 -32.80 -5.20
C SER A 265 16.06 -31.95 -5.73
N MET A 266 17.32 -32.16 -5.31
CA MET A 266 18.44 -31.33 -5.78
C MET A 266 18.61 -31.37 -7.31
N PRO A 267 18.76 -32.53 -7.97
CA PRO A 267 18.83 -32.59 -9.43
C PRO A 267 17.51 -32.23 -10.12
N LEU A 268 16.34 -32.50 -9.55
CA LEU A 268 15.06 -32.18 -10.20
C LEU A 268 14.72 -30.68 -10.19
N ILE A 269 14.99 -29.97 -9.09
CA ILE A 269 14.88 -28.50 -9.02
C ILE A 269 15.92 -27.86 -9.98
N GLY A 270 17.13 -28.42 -10.05
CA GLY A 270 18.12 -28.00 -11.04
C GLY A 270 17.66 -28.20 -12.49
N LEU A 271 16.96 -29.31 -12.77
CA LEU A 271 16.39 -29.62 -14.07
C LEU A 271 15.29 -28.61 -14.44
N LEU A 272 14.35 -28.34 -13.53
CA LEU A 272 13.30 -27.33 -13.69
C LEU A 272 13.90 -25.97 -14.08
N GLN A 273 14.91 -25.51 -13.33
CA GLN A 273 15.59 -24.24 -13.54
C GLN A 273 16.29 -24.13 -14.90
N LEU A 274 17.00 -25.19 -15.31
CA LEU A 274 17.71 -25.24 -16.59
C LEU A 274 16.75 -25.41 -17.78
N ALA A 275 15.70 -26.22 -17.61
CA ALA A 275 14.67 -26.41 -18.62
C ALA A 275 13.90 -25.11 -18.88
N TRP A 276 13.54 -24.33 -17.84
CA TRP A 276 12.93 -23.01 -18.03
C TRP A 276 13.84 -22.02 -18.74
N TYR A 277 15.13 -21.95 -18.38
CA TYR A 277 16.08 -21.12 -19.12
C TYR A 277 16.18 -21.53 -20.60
N ARG A 278 16.09 -22.84 -20.91
CA ARG A 278 16.00 -23.38 -22.28
C ARG A 278 14.73 -22.91 -22.99
N VAL A 279 13.56 -23.10 -22.37
CA VAL A 279 12.24 -22.68 -22.89
C VAL A 279 12.24 -21.18 -23.22
N VAL A 280 12.59 -20.35 -22.25
CA VAL A 280 12.62 -18.88 -22.38
C VAL A 280 13.54 -18.43 -23.53
N GLY A 281 14.74 -18.98 -23.63
CA GLY A 281 15.68 -18.63 -24.70
C GLY A 281 15.24 -19.11 -26.09
N ARG A 282 14.64 -20.30 -26.18
CA ARG A 282 14.15 -20.90 -27.44
C ARG A 282 12.94 -20.15 -28.01
N ILE A 283 12.01 -19.71 -27.16
CA ILE A 283 10.82 -18.91 -27.55
C ILE A 283 11.25 -17.59 -28.20
N VAL A 284 12.16 -16.85 -27.56
CA VAL A 284 12.70 -15.58 -28.11
C VAL A 284 13.59 -15.83 -29.35
N GLY A 285 14.05 -17.06 -29.57
CA GLY A 285 14.91 -17.40 -30.71
C GLY A 285 16.37 -17.02 -30.53
N THR A 286 16.86 -17.09 -29.30
CA THR A 286 18.23 -16.72 -28.92
C THR A 286 19.06 -17.94 -28.58
N THR A 287 20.38 -17.79 -28.67
CA THR A 287 21.36 -18.69 -28.04
C THR A 287 21.65 -18.25 -26.60
N PRO A 288 22.16 -19.14 -25.73
CA PRO A 288 22.66 -18.76 -24.40
C PRO A 288 23.69 -17.62 -24.49
N ALA A 289 24.56 -17.65 -25.51
CA ALA A 289 25.54 -16.60 -25.76
C ALA A 289 24.94 -15.21 -26.03
N GLN A 290 23.72 -15.14 -26.58
CA GLN A 290 22.98 -13.90 -26.83
C GLN A 290 22.20 -13.43 -25.60
N LEU A 291 21.55 -14.34 -24.85
CA LEU A 291 20.90 -13.99 -23.58
C LEU A 291 21.90 -13.36 -22.59
N GLN A 292 23.11 -13.91 -22.51
CA GLN A 292 24.20 -13.37 -21.70
C GLN A 292 24.56 -11.91 -22.03
N THR A 293 24.30 -11.40 -23.24
CA THR A 293 24.59 -9.98 -23.56
C THR A 293 23.60 -9.00 -22.95
N ALA A 294 22.42 -9.47 -22.53
CA ALA A 294 21.42 -8.69 -21.80
C ALA A 294 21.57 -8.77 -20.27
N LEU A 295 22.29 -9.79 -19.76
CA LEU A 295 22.47 -10.03 -18.32
C LEU A 295 23.74 -9.35 -17.79
N ALA A 296 23.58 -8.49 -16.77
CA ALA A 296 24.69 -7.88 -16.04
C ALA A 296 25.30 -8.81 -14.97
N GLY A 297 24.76 -10.02 -14.80
CA GLY A 297 25.28 -11.09 -13.94
C GLY A 297 24.18 -12.02 -13.43
N ALA A 298 24.60 -13.08 -12.72
CA ALA A 298 23.72 -14.08 -12.13
C ALA A 298 24.16 -14.47 -10.71
N THR A 299 23.26 -15.01 -9.91
CA THR A 299 23.59 -15.77 -8.69
C THR A 299 22.49 -16.79 -8.42
N GLY A 300 22.67 -17.63 -7.41
CA GLY A 300 21.61 -18.53 -6.98
C GLY A 300 21.64 -18.77 -5.48
N HIS A 301 20.47 -19.05 -4.92
CA HIS A 301 20.27 -19.36 -3.52
C HIS A 301 20.50 -20.85 -3.32
N SER A 302 21.37 -21.20 -2.36
CA SER A 302 21.86 -22.57 -2.16
C SER A 302 22.25 -23.23 -3.50
N GLN A 303 21.67 -24.38 -3.83
CA GLN A 303 21.90 -25.14 -5.06
C GLN A 303 21.73 -24.35 -6.38
N GLY A 304 20.94 -23.28 -6.40
CA GLY A 304 20.73 -22.46 -7.60
C GLY A 304 22.02 -21.86 -8.17
N ILE A 305 23.09 -21.80 -7.37
CA ILE A 305 24.41 -21.37 -7.82
C ILE A 305 24.98 -22.27 -8.93
N ILE A 306 24.52 -23.52 -9.04
CA ILE A 306 24.89 -24.45 -10.11
C ILE A 306 24.27 -24.02 -11.46
N PRO A 307 22.93 -23.92 -11.64
CA PRO A 307 22.34 -23.31 -12.83
C PRO A 307 22.86 -21.90 -13.16
N ALA A 308 23.06 -21.04 -12.15
CA ALA A 308 23.65 -19.71 -12.34
C ALA A 308 25.07 -19.75 -12.95
N THR A 309 25.82 -20.83 -12.70
CA THR A 309 27.13 -21.08 -13.29
C THR A 309 27.00 -21.64 -14.72
N VAL A 310 26.10 -22.61 -14.96
CA VAL A 310 25.84 -23.18 -16.30
C VAL A 310 25.45 -22.08 -17.29
N ILE A 311 24.49 -21.22 -16.93
CA ILE A 311 24.02 -20.13 -17.80
C ILE A 311 25.06 -19.02 -18.03
N ALA A 312 26.17 -19.02 -17.29
CA ALA A 312 27.28 -18.10 -17.47
C ALA A 312 28.41 -18.65 -18.36
N VAL A 313 28.47 -19.98 -18.57
CA VAL A 313 29.47 -20.65 -19.42
C VAL A 313 28.91 -20.98 -20.82
N ALA A 314 27.68 -21.50 -20.88
CA ALA A 314 27.12 -22.06 -22.10
C ALA A 314 26.99 -21.00 -23.21
N GLN A 315 27.40 -21.34 -24.44
CA GLN A 315 27.33 -20.43 -25.59
C GLN A 315 26.28 -20.87 -26.62
N SER A 316 26.24 -22.17 -26.94
CA SER A 316 25.22 -22.78 -27.80
C SER A 316 24.27 -23.67 -26.99
N TRP A 317 23.10 -24.01 -27.55
CA TRP A 317 22.18 -24.95 -26.89
C TRP A 317 22.79 -26.35 -26.73
N THR A 318 23.57 -26.84 -27.70
CA THR A 318 24.28 -28.12 -27.56
C THR A 318 25.29 -28.12 -26.41
N GLN A 319 25.99 -27.00 -26.18
CA GLN A 319 26.88 -26.85 -25.03
C GLN A 319 26.09 -26.70 -23.72
N PHE A 320 24.94 -26.02 -23.75
CA PHE A 320 24.05 -25.89 -22.60
C PHE A 320 23.50 -27.26 -22.16
N ASP A 321 23.00 -28.07 -23.09
CA ASP A 321 22.44 -29.38 -22.79
C ASP A 321 23.49 -30.35 -22.23
N ALA A 322 24.74 -30.27 -22.69
CA ALA A 322 25.87 -31.02 -22.13
C ALA A 322 26.25 -30.53 -20.71
N LEU A 323 26.43 -29.22 -20.52
CA LEU A 323 26.73 -28.63 -19.20
C LEU A 323 25.58 -28.83 -18.20
N ALA A 324 24.34 -28.96 -18.67
CA ALA A 324 23.20 -29.33 -17.84
C ALA A 324 23.35 -30.77 -17.32
N LEU A 325 23.70 -31.75 -18.15
CA LEU A 325 23.93 -33.12 -17.70
C LEU A 325 25.01 -33.19 -16.61
N ASP A 326 26.15 -32.52 -16.79
CA ASP A 326 27.20 -32.46 -15.77
C ASP A 326 26.75 -31.76 -14.48
N ALA A 327 26.04 -30.64 -14.60
CA ALA A 327 25.50 -29.89 -13.47
C ALA A 327 24.47 -30.70 -12.67
N LEU A 328 23.64 -31.50 -13.34
CA LEU A 328 22.65 -32.35 -12.68
C LEU A 328 23.28 -33.60 -12.06
N ARG A 329 24.33 -34.16 -12.67
CA ARG A 329 25.19 -35.19 -12.04
C ARG A 329 25.89 -34.67 -10.78
N LEU A 330 26.39 -33.43 -10.82
CA LEU A 330 26.95 -32.75 -9.64
C LEU A 330 25.89 -32.53 -8.55
N LEU A 331 24.67 -32.08 -8.89
CA LEU A 331 23.59 -31.90 -7.91
C LEU A 331 23.10 -33.22 -7.32
N LEU A 332 23.03 -34.29 -8.12
CA LEU A 332 22.78 -35.66 -7.65
C LEU A 332 23.86 -36.10 -6.66
N ALA A 333 25.14 -35.92 -7.00
CA ALA A 333 26.26 -36.30 -6.15
C ALA A 333 26.27 -35.52 -4.82
N ILE A 334 26.05 -34.19 -4.85
CA ILE A 334 25.93 -33.37 -3.63
C ILE A 334 24.76 -33.84 -2.77
N GLY A 335 23.56 -33.96 -3.35
CA GLY A 335 22.35 -34.34 -2.60
C GLY A 335 22.49 -35.70 -1.95
N THR A 336 23.01 -36.68 -2.68
CA THR A 336 23.20 -38.06 -2.20
C THR A 336 24.27 -38.14 -1.12
N ALA A 337 25.45 -37.56 -1.34
CA ALA A 337 26.53 -37.59 -0.35
C ALA A 337 26.19 -36.79 0.92
N SER A 338 25.44 -35.68 0.79
CA SER A 338 24.96 -34.92 1.95
C SER A 338 23.86 -35.65 2.72
N GLN A 339 22.98 -36.37 2.02
CA GLN A 339 21.94 -37.20 2.65
C GLN A 339 22.51 -38.41 3.39
N ASP A 340 23.60 -38.99 2.89
CA ASP A 340 24.31 -40.10 3.51
C ASP A 340 25.10 -39.65 4.76
N GLN A 341 25.80 -38.51 4.65
CA GLN A 341 26.49 -37.86 5.77
C GLN A 341 25.53 -37.41 6.88
N PHE A 342 24.31 -36.96 6.52
CA PHE A 342 23.30 -36.46 7.45
C PHE A 342 21.98 -37.25 7.36
N ALA A 343 22.04 -38.52 7.77
CA ALA A 343 20.86 -39.38 7.86
C ALA A 343 19.92 -38.93 9.00
N VAL A 344 18.70 -38.50 8.66
CA VAL A 344 17.65 -38.19 9.66
C VAL A 344 17.00 -39.48 10.14
N GLY A 345 17.21 -39.81 11.42
CA GLY A 345 16.56 -40.96 12.07
C GLY A 345 15.07 -40.73 12.35
N GLN A 346 14.33 -41.81 12.60
CA GLN A 346 12.90 -41.75 12.93
C GLN A 346 12.66 -40.90 14.19
N LEU A 347 11.81 -39.88 14.07
CA LEU A 347 11.52 -38.96 15.16
C LEU A 347 10.45 -39.54 16.12
N PRO A 348 10.51 -39.20 17.43
CA PRO A 348 9.47 -39.59 18.38
C PRO A 348 8.11 -38.99 17.98
N PRO A 349 7.01 -39.78 17.94
CA PRO A 349 5.70 -39.25 17.54
C PRO A 349 5.21 -38.05 18.36
N ALA A 350 5.59 -37.97 19.64
CA ALA A 350 5.26 -36.82 20.50
C ALA A 350 5.96 -35.51 20.07
N VAL A 351 7.16 -35.58 19.47
CA VAL A 351 7.90 -34.42 18.96
C VAL A 351 7.25 -33.87 17.68
N VAL A 352 6.79 -34.78 16.80
CA VAL A 352 6.06 -34.42 15.58
C VAL A 352 4.71 -33.78 15.94
N ALA A 353 3.92 -34.45 16.79
CA ALA A 353 2.60 -33.97 17.21
C ALA A 353 2.65 -32.62 17.95
N ASP A 354 3.68 -32.36 18.76
CA ASP A 354 3.86 -31.04 19.40
C ASP A 354 4.23 -29.95 18.38
N ALA A 355 5.10 -30.22 17.41
CA ALA A 355 5.45 -29.24 16.37
C ALA A 355 4.25 -28.91 15.49
N GLU A 356 3.45 -29.91 15.10
CA GLU A 356 2.18 -29.73 14.37
C GLU A 356 1.17 -28.92 15.19
N ALA A 357 0.95 -29.25 16.47
CA ALA A 357 0.03 -28.53 17.35
C ALA A 357 0.40 -27.06 17.59
N ASN A 358 1.67 -26.70 17.42
CA ASN A 358 2.18 -25.32 17.50
C ASN A 358 2.30 -24.63 16.13
N GLY A 359 1.92 -25.29 15.03
CA GLY A 359 1.94 -24.73 13.67
C GLY A 359 3.33 -24.64 13.03
N GLU A 360 4.31 -25.37 13.55
CA GLU A 360 5.72 -25.28 13.15
C GLU A 360 6.07 -26.20 11.96
N GLY A 361 5.17 -27.12 11.58
CA GLY A 361 5.37 -28.10 10.51
C GLY A 361 6.14 -29.34 10.96
N PHE A 362 6.32 -30.30 10.04
CA PHE A 362 7.04 -31.55 10.33
C PHE A 362 8.52 -31.26 10.67
N PRO A 363 9.07 -31.74 11.81
CA PRO A 363 10.42 -31.38 12.22
C PRO A 363 11.51 -31.90 11.26
N GLY A 364 12.17 -30.97 10.56
CA GLY A 364 13.27 -31.23 9.64
C GLY A 364 14.60 -30.65 10.12
N PRO A 365 15.72 -30.99 9.45
CA PRO A 365 17.06 -30.47 9.76
C PRO A 365 17.31 -29.02 9.33
N MET A 366 16.31 -28.34 8.76
CA MET A 366 16.34 -26.90 8.50
C MET A 366 15.07 -26.21 9.00
N LEU A 367 15.24 -25.11 9.74
CA LEU A 367 14.17 -24.36 10.42
C LEU A 367 14.22 -22.88 9.99
N SER A 368 13.18 -22.42 9.28
CA SER A 368 13.00 -21.02 8.95
C SER A 368 12.65 -20.21 10.19
N VAL A 369 13.28 -19.04 10.35
CA VAL A 369 13.02 -18.08 11.42
C VAL A 369 12.83 -16.70 10.79
N ALA A 370 11.60 -16.19 10.87
CA ALA A 370 11.21 -14.88 10.37
C ALA A 370 10.90 -13.90 11.50
N ASP A 371 10.94 -12.61 11.18
CA ASP A 371 10.65 -11.47 12.06
C ASP A 371 11.56 -11.35 13.30
N CYS A 372 12.73 -12.02 13.26
CA CYS A 372 13.77 -11.92 14.29
C CYS A 372 15.03 -11.24 13.74
N PRO A 373 15.46 -10.08 14.28
CA PRO A 373 16.72 -9.43 13.87
C PRO A 373 17.92 -10.39 13.98
N ILE A 374 18.79 -10.42 12.95
CA ILE A 374 19.91 -11.39 12.88
C ILE A 374 20.87 -11.28 14.08
N SER A 375 21.03 -10.09 14.66
CA SER A 375 21.78 -9.87 15.90
C SER A 375 21.15 -10.62 17.09
N GLN A 376 19.83 -10.51 17.25
CA GLN A 376 19.08 -11.15 18.33
C GLN A 376 19.03 -12.68 18.15
N LEU A 377 18.83 -13.15 16.91
CA LEU A 377 18.83 -14.58 16.59
C LEU A 377 20.18 -15.24 16.91
N ARG A 378 21.30 -14.55 16.67
CA ARG A 378 22.63 -15.03 17.06
C ARG A 378 22.76 -15.24 18.57
N THR A 379 22.21 -14.33 19.37
CA THR A 379 22.17 -14.46 20.83
C THR A 379 21.33 -15.66 21.26
N TYR A 380 20.14 -15.84 20.69
CA TYR A 380 19.26 -16.99 21.00
C TYR A 380 19.90 -18.34 20.62
N VAL A 381 20.50 -18.43 19.43
CA VAL A 381 21.24 -19.63 18.98
C VAL A 381 22.43 -19.91 19.90
N ALA A 382 23.18 -18.88 20.31
CA ALA A 382 24.29 -19.04 21.26
C ALA A 382 23.82 -19.54 22.64
N SER A 383 22.72 -19.01 23.17
CA SER A 383 22.12 -19.48 24.43
C SER A 383 21.71 -20.94 24.37
N VAL A 384 21.00 -21.37 23.31
CA VAL A 384 20.58 -22.77 23.17
C VAL A 384 21.77 -23.71 22.93
N ASN A 385 22.75 -23.30 22.11
CA ASN A 385 24.00 -24.06 21.91
C ASN A 385 24.88 -24.17 23.17
N GLY A 386 24.64 -23.36 24.20
CA GLY A 386 25.26 -23.49 25.52
C GLY A 386 24.84 -24.75 26.27
N TYR A 387 23.67 -25.32 25.95
CA TYR A 387 23.15 -26.56 26.52
C TYR A 387 23.38 -27.80 25.63
N LEU A 388 23.90 -27.61 24.41
CA LEU A 388 24.05 -28.67 23.42
C LEU A 388 25.53 -29.09 23.24
N PRO A 389 25.84 -30.41 23.23
CA PRO A 389 27.15 -30.90 22.84
C PRO A 389 27.43 -30.55 21.37
N VAL A 390 28.71 -30.54 20.97
CA VAL A 390 29.16 -29.93 19.70
C VAL A 390 28.46 -30.54 18.48
N ASP A 391 28.28 -31.85 18.50
CA ASP A 391 27.60 -32.69 17.51
C ASP A 391 26.07 -32.53 17.49
N ALA A 392 25.48 -31.83 18.44
CA ALA A 392 24.04 -31.55 18.51
C ALA A 392 23.68 -30.06 18.30
N ARG A 393 24.63 -29.20 17.95
CA ARG A 393 24.41 -27.75 17.83
C ARG A 393 23.58 -27.35 16.61
N ILE A 394 23.04 -26.13 16.66
CA ILE A 394 22.32 -25.50 15.57
C ILE A 394 23.09 -24.29 15.04
N GLU A 395 23.14 -24.12 13.73
CA GLU A 395 23.93 -23.08 13.05
C GLU A 395 23.03 -22.21 12.16
N ILE A 396 23.38 -20.93 11.96
CA ILE A 396 22.66 -20.07 11.01
C ILE A 396 23.14 -20.41 9.60
N ALA A 397 22.40 -21.27 8.91
CA ALA A 397 22.69 -21.71 7.55
C ALA A 397 22.45 -20.62 6.50
N LEU A 398 21.33 -19.89 6.62
CA LEU A 398 20.91 -18.89 5.64
C LEU A 398 20.58 -17.56 6.34
N ILE A 399 21.08 -16.45 5.80
CA ILE A 399 20.61 -15.09 6.11
C ILE A 399 19.89 -14.59 4.85
N ASN A 400 18.57 -14.71 4.86
CA ASN A 400 17.69 -14.38 3.74
C ASN A 400 17.32 -12.88 3.72
N GLY A 401 17.32 -12.21 4.88
CA GLY A 401 17.10 -10.77 5.02
C GLY A 401 17.47 -10.23 6.41
N PRO A 402 17.23 -8.94 6.70
CA PRO A 402 17.58 -8.32 7.99
C PRO A 402 16.90 -8.92 9.23
N THR A 403 15.76 -9.58 9.02
CA THR A 403 14.93 -10.24 10.06
C THR A 403 14.57 -11.68 9.70
N ASN A 404 15.16 -12.24 8.65
CA ASN A 404 14.74 -13.50 8.04
C ASN A 404 15.95 -14.41 7.81
N ALA A 405 15.94 -15.60 8.42
CA ALA A 405 17.04 -16.55 8.41
C ALA A 405 16.54 -18.00 8.38
N VAL A 406 17.47 -18.94 8.22
CA VAL A 406 17.22 -20.37 8.39
C VAL A 406 18.34 -20.95 9.25
N LEU A 407 17.96 -21.74 10.25
CA LEU A 407 18.86 -22.53 11.09
C LEU A 407 19.00 -23.94 10.51
N ALA A 408 20.17 -24.56 10.64
CA ALA A 408 20.39 -25.97 10.32
C ALA A 408 20.97 -26.73 11.52
N GLY A 409 20.70 -28.03 11.57
CA GLY A 409 21.19 -28.94 12.62
C GLY A 409 20.25 -30.13 12.82
N PRO A 410 20.42 -30.93 13.88
CA PRO A 410 19.55 -32.08 14.14
C PRO A 410 18.10 -31.65 14.41
N PRO A 411 17.08 -32.34 13.86
CA PRO A 411 15.67 -31.94 14.02
C PRO A 411 15.24 -31.85 15.49
N LEU A 412 15.77 -32.72 16.36
CA LEU A 412 15.53 -32.67 17.80
C LEU A 412 16.13 -31.41 18.45
N SER A 413 17.31 -30.95 18.03
CA SER A 413 17.89 -29.70 18.54
C SER A 413 17.11 -28.48 18.07
N LEU A 414 16.66 -28.47 16.81
CA LEU A 414 15.85 -27.40 16.24
C LEU A 414 14.45 -27.36 16.86
N HIS A 415 13.85 -28.52 17.17
CA HIS A 415 12.62 -28.60 17.95
C HIS A 415 12.85 -28.10 19.40
N GLY A 416 13.97 -28.47 20.03
CA GLY A 416 14.36 -27.92 21.34
C GLY A 416 14.52 -26.39 21.32
N PHE A 417 15.07 -25.83 20.23
CA PHE A 417 15.11 -24.39 20.00
C PHE A 417 13.71 -23.78 19.90
N ASN A 418 12.77 -24.40 19.17
CA ASN A 418 11.38 -23.94 19.12
C ASN A 418 10.71 -23.99 20.51
N VAL A 419 10.83 -25.10 21.24
CA VAL A 419 10.26 -25.27 22.59
C VAL A 419 10.80 -24.21 23.57
N TRP A 420 12.11 -23.90 23.50
CA TRP A 420 12.71 -22.79 24.23
C TRP A 420 12.15 -21.43 23.75
N LEU A 421 12.12 -21.21 22.44
CA LEU A 421 11.68 -19.96 21.83
C LEU A 421 10.22 -19.64 22.19
N ARG A 422 9.32 -20.61 22.25
CA ARG A 422 7.91 -20.45 22.69
C ARG A 422 7.77 -19.82 24.08
N GLN A 423 8.80 -19.89 24.94
CA GLN A 423 8.82 -19.22 26.24
C GLN A 423 9.16 -17.72 26.10
N VAL A 424 9.97 -17.37 25.10
CA VAL A 424 10.52 -16.04 24.84
C VAL A 424 9.66 -15.21 23.87
N LYS A 425 9.16 -15.83 22.78
CA LYS A 425 8.34 -15.18 21.75
C LYS A 425 6.90 -14.94 22.21
N ALA A 426 6.19 -14.06 21.50
CA ALA A 426 4.77 -13.86 21.71
C ALA A 426 3.96 -15.13 21.36
N PRO A 427 2.85 -15.44 22.07
CA PRO A 427 1.93 -16.47 21.65
C PRO A 427 1.29 -16.11 20.31
N ALA A 428 1.09 -17.06 19.39
CA ALA A 428 0.57 -16.82 18.04
C ALA A 428 -0.87 -16.26 17.95
N LYS A 429 -1.56 -16.12 19.10
CA LYS A 429 -2.87 -15.44 19.25
C LYS A 429 -2.88 -14.41 20.38
N GLY A 430 -1.71 -13.99 20.86
CA GLY A 430 -1.54 -13.01 21.93
C GLY A 430 -1.58 -11.58 21.41
N LEU A 431 -2.66 -10.85 21.69
CA LEU A 431 -2.83 -9.45 21.27
C LEU A 431 -1.95 -8.51 22.10
N GLN A 432 -0.79 -8.11 21.57
CA GLN A 432 0.17 -7.26 22.27
C GLN A 432 -0.03 -5.74 22.08
N HIS A 433 -1.01 -5.32 21.27
CA HIS A 433 -1.25 -3.90 20.94
C HIS A 433 -1.69 -3.01 22.13
N ARG A 434 -1.91 -3.59 23.32
CA ARG A 434 -2.15 -2.90 24.60
C ARG A 434 -1.00 -3.05 25.61
N ILE A 435 0.16 -3.52 25.14
CA ILE A 435 1.43 -3.58 25.88
C ILE A 435 2.37 -2.54 25.24
N PRO A 436 3.05 -1.68 26.03
CA PRO A 436 4.05 -0.73 25.51
C PRO A 436 5.09 -1.44 24.64
N PHE A 437 5.45 -0.86 23.49
CA PHE A 437 6.19 -1.55 22.44
C PHE A 437 7.52 -2.16 22.93
N SER A 438 8.29 -1.45 23.75
CA SER A 438 9.54 -1.94 24.35
C SER A 438 9.37 -3.15 25.28
N GLN A 439 8.16 -3.36 25.82
CA GLN A 439 7.83 -4.42 26.78
C GLN A 439 7.19 -5.66 26.13
N ARG A 440 6.96 -5.62 24.81
CA ARG A 440 6.36 -6.74 24.07
C ARG A 440 7.33 -7.92 23.97
N LYS A 441 6.78 -9.14 23.95
CA LYS A 441 7.55 -10.30 23.49
C LYS A 441 7.72 -10.21 21.97
N PRO A 442 8.86 -10.62 21.41
CA PRO A 442 9.07 -10.54 19.97
C PRO A 442 8.15 -11.54 19.24
N GLU A 443 7.50 -11.09 18.18
CA GLU A 443 6.60 -11.88 17.33
C GLU A 443 7.41 -12.65 16.28
N ILE A 444 7.97 -13.80 16.67
CA ILE A 444 8.92 -14.57 15.85
C ILE A 444 8.23 -15.79 15.23
N HIS A 445 8.14 -15.81 13.91
CA HIS A 445 7.54 -16.90 13.16
C HIS A 445 8.58 -17.98 12.85
N THR A 446 8.24 -19.24 13.12
CA THR A 446 9.14 -20.40 12.97
C THR A 446 8.44 -21.54 12.25
N ARG A 447 9.05 -22.04 11.17
CA ARG A 447 8.51 -23.17 10.39
C ARG A 447 9.65 -24.04 9.86
N PHE A 448 9.54 -25.35 10.03
CA PHE A 448 10.47 -26.30 9.42
C PHE A 448 10.31 -26.32 7.90
N LEU A 449 11.44 -26.43 7.20
CA LEU A 449 11.45 -26.55 5.74
C LEU A 449 11.38 -28.03 5.34
N PRO A 450 10.65 -28.40 4.27
CA PRO A 450 10.71 -29.73 3.63
C PRO A 450 12.07 -29.96 2.95
N ILE A 451 13.14 -30.03 3.77
CA ILE A 451 14.52 -30.24 3.36
C ILE A 451 15.11 -31.31 4.27
N THR A 452 15.59 -32.39 3.66
CA THR A 452 15.94 -33.66 4.32
C THR A 452 17.40 -33.74 4.79
N THR A 453 18.14 -32.62 4.73
CA THR A 453 19.59 -32.54 5.00
C THR A 453 19.96 -31.16 5.59
N ALA A 454 20.95 -31.11 6.50
CA ALA A 454 21.39 -29.88 7.18
C ALA A 454 22.35 -29.02 6.32
N PHE A 455 21.88 -28.44 5.21
CA PHE A 455 22.72 -27.63 4.32
C PHE A 455 23.29 -26.36 4.95
N HIS A 456 24.43 -25.90 4.41
CA HIS A 456 25.22 -24.74 4.87
C HIS A 456 25.66 -24.81 6.34
N SER A 457 26.10 -25.99 6.80
CA SER A 457 26.52 -26.22 8.19
C SER A 457 27.79 -27.06 8.29
N SER A 458 28.41 -27.06 9.47
CA SER A 458 29.60 -27.87 9.77
C SER A 458 29.40 -29.38 9.58
N TYR A 459 28.16 -29.88 9.68
CA TYR A 459 27.80 -31.29 9.50
C TYR A 459 28.18 -31.87 8.12
N LEU A 460 28.23 -31.03 7.08
CA LEU A 460 28.51 -31.46 5.71
C LEU A 460 29.95 -31.18 5.26
N THR A 461 30.89 -31.02 6.22
CA THR A 461 32.31 -30.74 5.92
C THR A 461 32.96 -31.83 5.08
N ASP A 462 32.70 -33.10 5.41
CA ASP A 462 33.35 -34.25 4.77
C ASP A 462 32.68 -34.71 3.46
N VAL A 463 31.62 -34.01 3.02
CA VAL A 463 30.91 -34.32 1.76
C VAL A 463 31.77 -34.00 0.54
N ALA A 464 32.55 -32.92 0.57
CA ALA A 464 33.17 -32.37 -0.63
C ALA A 464 34.18 -33.32 -1.33
N PRO A 465 35.05 -34.08 -0.63
CA PRO A 465 35.95 -35.04 -1.28
C PRO A 465 35.23 -36.11 -2.10
N GLY A 466 34.22 -36.78 -1.53
CA GLY A 466 33.48 -37.86 -2.21
C GLY A 466 32.63 -37.36 -3.39
N VAL A 467 32.11 -36.13 -3.32
CA VAL A 467 31.47 -35.48 -4.47
C VAL A 467 32.49 -35.21 -5.58
N LEU A 468 33.68 -34.67 -5.24
CA LEU A 468 34.72 -34.34 -6.22
C LEU A 468 35.29 -35.58 -6.93
N GLU A 469 35.36 -36.73 -6.25
CA GLU A 469 35.75 -37.99 -6.88
C GLU A 469 34.74 -38.45 -7.94
N ARG A 470 33.43 -38.35 -7.65
CA ARG A 470 32.33 -38.71 -8.58
C ARG A 470 32.19 -37.80 -9.81
N VAL A 471 32.74 -36.59 -9.77
CA VAL A 471 32.70 -35.63 -10.89
C VAL A 471 34.09 -35.10 -11.29
N ALA A 472 35.14 -35.90 -11.11
CA ALA A 472 36.53 -35.50 -11.36
C ALA A 472 36.81 -35.06 -12.82
N ASP A 473 35.96 -35.45 -13.77
CA ASP A 473 35.96 -35.05 -15.17
C ASP A 473 35.30 -33.68 -15.42
N PHE A 474 34.48 -33.18 -14.50
CA PHE A 474 33.80 -31.89 -14.62
C PHE A 474 34.63 -30.73 -14.05
N THR A 475 34.89 -29.71 -14.86
CA THR A 475 35.65 -28.52 -14.45
C THR A 475 35.11 -27.25 -15.09
N ILE A 476 34.84 -26.24 -14.26
CA ILE A 476 34.50 -24.88 -14.69
C ILE A 476 35.43 -23.91 -13.95
N THR A 477 36.06 -23.00 -14.68
CA THR A 477 36.97 -21.97 -14.15
C THR A 477 36.35 -20.58 -14.22
N GLY A 478 36.86 -19.64 -13.43
CA GLY A 478 36.47 -18.23 -13.49
C GLY A 478 36.65 -17.58 -14.88
N HIS A 479 37.63 -18.05 -15.67
CA HIS A 479 37.85 -17.61 -17.05
C HIS A 479 36.75 -18.06 -18.03
N GLN A 480 36.00 -19.12 -17.73
CA GLN A 480 34.91 -19.61 -18.60
C GLN A 480 33.58 -18.87 -18.38
N LEU A 481 33.43 -18.15 -17.26
CA LEU A 481 32.23 -17.38 -16.94
C LEU A 481 32.20 -16.06 -17.74
N ARG A 482 31.28 -15.94 -18.70
CA ARG A 482 31.15 -14.76 -19.57
C ARG A 482 30.53 -13.56 -18.84
N ILE A 483 29.52 -13.82 -18.01
CA ILE A 483 28.88 -12.84 -17.12
C ILE A 483 29.34 -13.05 -15.66
N PRO A 484 29.24 -12.04 -14.77
CA PRO A 484 29.50 -12.23 -13.35
C PRO A 484 28.61 -13.33 -12.77
N VAL A 485 29.18 -14.23 -11.97
CA VAL A 485 28.42 -15.08 -11.06
C VAL A 485 28.79 -14.67 -9.64
N PHE A 486 27.82 -14.24 -8.83
CA PHE A 486 28.10 -13.71 -7.49
C PHE A 486 28.05 -14.82 -6.43
N CYS A 487 29.07 -14.86 -5.57
CA CYS A 487 29.21 -15.84 -4.48
C CYS A 487 28.14 -15.65 -3.39
N THR A 488 27.49 -16.76 -2.99
CA THR A 488 26.34 -16.81 -2.07
C THR A 488 26.56 -16.15 -0.71
N HIS A 489 27.79 -16.20 -0.18
CA HIS A 489 28.17 -15.65 1.13
C HIS A 489 28.69 -14.20 1.09
N THR A 490 29.38 -13.84 -0.01
CA THR A 490 30.22 -12.63 -0.07
C THR A 490 29.76 -11.59 -1.08
N GLY A 491 28.90 -11.96 -2.05
CA GLY A 491 28.59 -11.10 -3.20
C GLY A 491 29.78 -10.88 -4.16
N THR A 492 30.87 -11.64 -4.04
CA THR A 492 32.05 -11.50 -4.92
C THR A 492 31.85 -12.20 -6.26
N ASP A 493 32.26 -11.54 -7.35
CA ASP A 493 32.27 -12.08 -8.72
C ASP A 493 33.28 -13.24 -8.86
N LEU A 494 32.78 -14.45 -9.13
CA LEU A 494 33.57 -15.67 -9.27
C LEU A 494 34.52 -15.67 -10.47
N ARG A 495 34.35 -14.77 -11.46
CA ARG A 495 35.34 -14.57 -12.53
C ARG A 495 36.72 -14.21 -11.98
N LYS A 496 36.77 -13.55 -10.82
CA LYS A 496 38.02 -13.18 -10.12
C LYS A 496 38.82 -14.38 -9.61
N CYS A 497 38.27 -15.61 -9.63
CA CYS A 497 39.03 -16.83 -9.36
C CYS A 497 39.90 -17.29 -10.55
N GLY A 498 39.79 -16.65 -11.72
CA GLY A 498 40.69 -16.87 -12.85
C GLY A 498 40.67 -18.31 -13.39
N ALA A 499 41.84 -18.93 -13.50
CA ALA A 499 42.00 -20.31 -13.97
C ALA A 499 41.70 -21.40 -12.89
N VAL A 500 41.35 -21.01 -11.66
CA VAL A 500 41.05 -21.97 -10.58
C VAL A 500 39.73 -22.69 -10.87
N ASN A 501 39.70 -24.03 -10.69
CA ASN A 501 38.47 -24.81 -10.77
C ASN A 501 37.49 -24.37 -9.67
N LEU A 502 36.28 -23.99 -10.07
CA LEU A 502 35.21 -23.53 -9.21
C LEU A 502 34.45 -24.67 -8.55
N ILE A 503 34.43 -25.89 -9.09
CA ILE A 503 33.57 -26.99 -8.59
C ILE A 503 33.72 -27.22 -7.06
N PRO A 504 34.93 -27.28 -6.46
CA PRO A 504 35.08 -27.38 -5.00
C PRO A 504 34.43 -26.22 -4.23
N LYS A 505 34.48 -25.00 -4.78
CA LYS A 505 33.88 -23.79 -4.20
C LYS A 505 32.36 -23.75 -4.41
N LEU A 506 31.85 -24.29 -5.52
CA LEU A 506 30.41 -24.46 -5.76
C LEU A 506 29.79 -25.43 -4.75
N ILE A 507 30.46 -26.58 -4.51
CA ILE A 507 30.06 -27.55 -3.49
C ILE A 507 30.06 -26.89 -2.11
N ALA A 508 31.15 -26.22 -1.72
CA ALA A 508 31.24 -25.53 -0.42
C ALA A 508 30.15 -24.46 -0.23
N MET A 509 29.75 -23.74 -1.29
CA MET A 509 28.65 -22.77 -1.26
C MET A 509 27.26 -23.38 -1.03
N ILE A 510 27.15 -24.72 -1.01
CA ILE A 510 25.92 -25.48 -0.76
C ILE A 510 26.04 -26.28 0.55
N THR A 511 27.17 -26.98 0.77
CA THR A 511 27.33 -27.89 1.91
C THR A 511 27.62 -27.17 3.23
N THR A 512 28.60 -26.26 3.24
CA THR A 512 29.19 -25.72 4.49
C THR A 512 29.13 -24.21 4.64
N GLN A 513 29.11 -23.46 3.53
CA GLN A 513 29.20 -22.01 3.58
C GLN A 513 27.82 -21.35 3.67
N GLN A 514 27.59 -20.63 4.77
CA GLN A 514 26.38 -19.81 5.02
C GLN A 514 26.01 -18.92 3.81
N VAL A 515 24.75 -18.94 3.37
CA VAL A 515 24.27 -17.97 2.38
C VAL A 515 23.97 -16.63 3.07
N VAL A 516 24.36 -15.53 2.44
CA VAL A 516 24.02 -14.17 2.89
C VAL A 516 23.35 -13.44 1.73
N TRP A 517 22.06 -13.72 1.52
CA TRP A 517 21.32 -13.33 0.32
C TRP A 517 21.38 -11.82 0.02
N PRO A 518 21.23 -10.89 0.98
CA PRO A 518 21.36 -9.45 0.73
C PRO A 518 22.73 -9.01 0.18
N ARG A 519 23.80 -9.80 0.38
CA ARG A 519 25.11 -9.56 -0.27
C ARG A 519 25.16 -10.13 -1.68
N ALA A 520 24.64 -11.34 -1.87
CA ALA A 520 24.60 -12.01 -3.18
C ALA A 520 23.80 -11.20 -4.22
N VAL A 521 22.65 -10.63 -3.83
CA VAL A 521 21.78 -9.82 -4.71
C VAL A 521 22.01 -8.31 -4.61
N HIS A 522 23.15 -7.85 -4.08
CA HIS A 522 23.42 -6.42 -3.96
C HIS A 522 23.27 -5.69 -5.31
N PHE A 523 23.74 -6.32 -6.41
CA PHE A 523 23.47 -5.96 -7.81
C PHE A 523 23.46 -4.45 -8.12
N PRO A 524 24.63 -3.79 -8.20
CA PRO A 524 24.71 -2.34 -8.40
C PRO A 524 23.99 -1.87 -9.67
N GLY A 525 23.03 -0.95 -9.51
CA GLY A 525 22.23 -0.40 -10.62
C GLY A 525 21.26 -1.39 -11.26
N SER A 526 20.88 -2.47 -10.58
CA SER A 526 19.81 -3.37 -11.03
C SER A 526 18.52 -2.59 -11.33
N THR A 527 17.86 -2.91 -12.44
CA THR A 527 16.51 -2.41 -12.78
C THR A 527 15.49 -3.55 -12.88
N HIS A 528 15.97 -4.75 -13.21
CA HIS A 528 15.16 -5.93 -13.45
C HIS A 528 15.90 -7.16 -12.89
N ILE A 529 15.16 -8.09 -12.29
CA ILE A 529 15.66 -9.38 -11.83
C ILE A 529 14.77 -10.48 -12.40
N LEU A 530 15.34 -11.44 -13.12
CA LEU A 530 14.66 -12.64 -13.58
C LEU A 530 14.86 -13.75 -12.54
N ALA A 531 13.77 -14.21 -11.94
CA ALA A 531 13.78 -15.33 -11.00
C ALA A 531 13.52 -16.65 -11.74
N PHE A 532 14.32 -17.67 -11.44
CA PHE A 532 14.20 -19.02 -11.99
C PHE A 532 14.18 -20.07 -10.86
N GLY A 533 13.07 -20.76 -10.66
CA GLY A 533 12.94 -21.88 -9.72
C GLY A 533 11.51 -22.04 -9.19
N PRO A 534 11.28 -22.97 -8.25
CA PRO A 534 9.97 -23.19 -7.65
C PRO A 534 9.35 -21.90 -7.11
N ASP A 535 8.26 -21.47 -7.74
CA ASP A 535 7.66 -20.14 -7.56
C ASP A 535 6.35 -20.18 -6.74
N GLY A 536 6.49 -20.43 -5.44
CA GLY A 536 5.43 -20.23 -4.45
C GLY A 536 5.46 -18.86 -3.76
N ALA A 537 4.59 -18.67 -2.77
CA ALA A 537 4.53 -17.46 -1.93
C ALA A 537 5.81 -17.14 -1.11
N SER A 538 6.77 -18.08 -1.10
CA SER A 538 8.12 -17.97 -0.51
C SER A 538 9.25 -18.11 -1.55
N GLY A 539 8.92 -18.17 -2.85
CA GLY A 539 9.86 -18.37 -3.95
C GLY A 539 10.93 -17.27 -4.04
N ILE A 540 12.02 -17.55 -4.77
CA ILE A 540 13.21 -16.70 -4.76
C ILE A 540 12.95 -15.30 -5.33
N GLY A 541 12.01 -15.17 -6.27
CA GLY A 541 11.53 -13.89 -6.77
C GLY A 541 10.91 -13.05 -5.65
N THR A 542 9.91 -13.60 -4.95
CA THR A 542 9.26 -12.96 -3.79
C THR A 542 10.27 -12.54 -2.71
N LEU A 543 11.20 -13.43 -2.33
CA LEU A 543 12.23 -13.10 -1.33
C LEU A 543 13.14 -11.96 -1.77
N THR A 544 13.56 -11.95 -3.04
CA THR A 544 14.44 -10.93 -3.59
C THR A 544 13.73 -9.60 -3.77
N ASN A 545 12.44 -9.60 -4.14
CA ASN A 545 11.63 -8.40 -4.29
C ASN A 545 11.54 -7.60 -2.98
N ARG A 546 11.30 -8.27 -1.84
CA ARG A 546 11.25 -7.65 -0.50
C ARG A 546 12.57 -6.98 -0.06
N LEU A 547 13.71 -7.33 -0.68
CA LEU A 547 15.01 -6.69 -0.45
C LEU A 547 15.30 -5.53 -1.42
N LYS A 548 14.51 -5.39 -2.49
CA LYS A 548 14.73 -4.48 -3.61
C LYS A 548 13.60 -3.48 -3.84
N GLU A 549 12.47 -3.64 -3.15
CA GLU A 549 11.34 -2.74 -3.28
C GLU A 549 11.72 -1.31 -2.88
N GLY A 550 11.15 -0.33 -3.60
CA GLY A 550 11.53 1.08 -3.46
C GLY A 550 12.87 1.49 -4.08
N THR A 551 13.66 0.54 -4.60
CA THR A 551 14.99 0.80 -5.20
C THR A 551 15.01 0.85 -6.73
N GLY A 552 13.84 0.80 -7.39
CA GLY A 552 13.74 0.86 -8.86
C GLY A 552 13.75 -0.49 -9.60
N VAL A 553 13.66 -1.61 -8.86
CA VAL A 553 13.79 -2.96 -9.41
C VAL A 553 12.42 -3.60 -9.64
N ARG A 554 12.17 -4.11 -10.86
CA ARG A 554 11.09 -5.06 -11.14
C ARG A 554 11.64 -6.49 -10.99
N THR A 555 11.00 -7.32 -10.17
CA THR A 555 11.31 -8.75 -10.13
C THR A 555 10.29 -9.50 -10.97
N ILE A 556 10.77 -10.24 -11.97
CA ILE A 556 9.97 -11.01 -12.93
C ILE A 556 10.16 -12.50 -12.63
N LEU A 557 9.07 -13.22 -12.45
CA LEU A 557 9.05 -14.69 -12.40
C LEU A 557 9.18 -15.23 -13.82
N ALA A 558 10.28 -15.92 -14.11
CA ALA A 558 10.50 -16.61 -15.39
C ALA A 558 10.01 -18.09 -15.35
N THR A 559 9.34 -18.44 -14.27
CA THR A 559 8.91 -19.77 -13.82
C THR A 559 7.47 -19.71 -13.32
N GLY A 560 6.83 -20.86 -13.05
CA GLY A 560 5.44 -20.94 -12.58
C GLY A 560 4.34 -20.47 -13.56
N ILE A 561 3.09 -20.45 -13.05
CA ILE A 561 1.88 -19.93 -13.70
C ILE A 561 1.64 -18.47 -13.24
N SER A 562 0.75 -17.73 -13.91
CA SER A 562 0.29 -16.38 -13.56
C SER A 562 0.27 -16.08 -12.05
N SER A 563 0.94 -14.99 -11.63
CA SER A 563 0.89 -14.51 -10.26
C SER A 563 -0.19 -13.44 -10.11
N SER A 564 -1.14 -13.64 -9.20
CA SER A 564 -2.14 -12.63 -8.84
C SER A 564 -1.54 -11.38 -8.14
N ARG A 565 -0.21 -11.33 -7.93
CA ARG A 565 0.48 -10.25 -7.26
C ARG A 565 1.13 -9.27 -8.23
N THR A 566 0.52 -8.09 -8.35
CA THR A 566 1.06 -6.95 -9.13
C THR A 566 2.44 -6.47 -8.66
N GLU A 567 2.89 -6.83 -7.45
CA GLU A 567 4.23 -6.54 -6.92
C GLU A 567 5.37 -7.23 -7.70
N LEU A 568 5.06 -8.35 -8.37
CA LEU A 568 5.95 -9.12 -9.24
C LEU A 568 5.47 -8.98 -10.70
N GLY A 569 6.38 -9.19 -11.64
CA GLY A 569 6.06 -9.45 -13.04
C GLY A 569 6.13 -10.94 -13.35
N ASP A 570 5.59 -11.34 -14.49
CA ASP A 570 5.52 -12.73 -14.95
C ASP A 570 6.14 -12.91 -16.35
N ARG A 571 6.04 -14.13 -16.90
CA ARG A 571 6.59 -14.49 -18.21
C ARG A 571 6.10 -13.59 -19.36
N SER A 572 4.91 -12.98 -19.25
CA SER A 572 4.40 -12.01 -20.24
C SER A 572 5.25 -10.74 -20.34
N GLU A 573 5.74 -10.17 -19.23
CA GLU A 573 6.63 -9.00 -19.23
C GLU A 573 7.97 -9.31 -19.92
N PHE A 574 8.47 -10.54 -19.80
CA PHE A 574 9.69 -10.95 -20.47
C PHE A 574 9.49 -11.13 -21.99
N PHE A 575 8.38 -11.74 -22.42
CA PHE A 575 8.11 -12.01 -23.84
C PHE A 575 7.50 -10.83 -24.62
N ASN A 576 7.04 -9.78 -23.94
CA ASN A 576 6.43 -8.61 -24.58
C ASN A 576 7.42 -7.91 -25.55
N TRP A 577 7.01 -7.72 -26.81
CA TRP A 577 7.78 -7.00 -27.83
C TRP A 577 7.28 -5.57 -28.07
N ASN A 578 6.14 -5.16 -27.49
CA ASN A 578 5.54 -3.86 -27.74
C ASN A 578 6.48 -2.75 -27.21
N PRO A 579 7.01 -1.85 -28.07
CA PRO A 579 7.94 -0.80 -27.65
C PRO A 579 7.25 0.41 -26.98
N ALA A 580 5.91 0.42 -26.91
CA ALA A 580 5.17 1.44 -26.18
C ALA A 580 5.46 1.38 -24.66
N PRO A 581 5.22 2.47 -23.89
CA PRO A 581 5.58 2.54 -22.46
C PRO A 581 5.04 1.40 -21.57
N LYS A 582 3.92 0.77 -21.95
CA LYS A 582 3.34 -0.38 -21.25
C LYS A 582 4.16 -1.67 -21.36
N GLY A 583 5.10 -1.78 -22.30
CA GLY A 583 5.88 -3.00 -22.55
C GLY A 583 7.13 -3.18 -21.68
N LEU A 584 7.45 -2.22 -20.81
CA LEU A 584 8.67 -2.25 -19.99
C LEU A 584 8.42 -1.64 -18.60
N VAL A 585 8.09 -2.50 -17.63
CA VAL A 585 7.69 -2.10 -16.27
C VAL A 585 8.90 -2.02 -15.35
N TYR A 586 9.24 -0.82 -14.88
CA TYR A 586 10.26 -0.62 -13.84
C TYR A 586 9.63 -0.63 -12.45
N GLY A 587 10.38 -1.11 -11.45
CA GLY A 587 9.98 -0.93 -10.05
C GLY A 587 10.00 0.54 -9.62
N PRO A 588 9.23 0.95 -8.60
CA PRO A 588 9.26 2.33 -8.11
C PRO A 588 10.59 2.62 -7.40
N ILE A 589 11.15 3.82 -7.65
CA ILE A 589 12.17 4.43 -6.78
C ILE A 589 11.42 5.38 -5.85
N TRP A 590 11.23 5.01 -4.58
CA TRP A 590 10.40 5.79 -3.64
C TRP A 590 10.94 7.21 -3.43
N ARG A 591 12.26 7.36 -3.27
CA ARG A 591 12.93 8.66 -3.12
C ARG A 591 12.64 9.61 -4.29
N ASN A 592 12.47 9.08 -5.51
CA ASN A 592 12.23 9.89 -6.70
C ASN A 592 10.73 10.14 -6.91
N ARG A 593 9.89 9.10 -6.74
CA ARG A 593 8.44 9.18 -6.97
C ARG A 593 7.71 10.03 -5.93
N TYR A 594 8.24 10.10 -4.71
CA TYR A 594 7.66 10.86 -3.61
C TYR A 594 8.63 11.91 -3.05
N ARG A 595 9.59 12.39 -3.87
CA ARG A 595 10.51 13.45 -3.44
C ARG A 595 9.71 14.73 -3.14
N PRO A 596 9.90 15.39 -1.98
CA PRO A 596 9.47 16.77 -1.84
C PRO A 596 10.24 17.63 -2.84
N GLN A 597 9.54 18.49 -3.58
CA GLN A 597 10.15 19.45 -4.51
C GLN A 597 9.70 20.87 -4.16
N LEU A 598 10.25 21.87 -4.82
CA LEU A 598 9.76 23.25 -4.78
C LEU A 598 9.10 23.62 -6.12
N VAL A 599 7.98 24.33 -6.02
CA VAL A 599 7.26 24.92 -7.14
C VAL A 599 6.78 26.32 -6.73
N GLN A 600 6.74 27.27 -7.65
CA GLN A 600 6.22 28.61 -7.40
C GLN A 600 4.89 28.80 -8.13
N ILE A 601 3.86 29.31 -7.45
CA ILE A 601 2.61 29.67 -8.11
C ILE A 601 2.78 31.02 -8.82
N ALA A 602 2.30 31.15 -10.06
CA ALA A 602 2.33 32.41 -10.80
C ALA A 602 1.55 33.51 -10.04
N GLY A 603 2.23 34.61 -9.72
CA GLY A 603 1.68 35.67 -8.85
C GLY A 603 1.51 35.28 -7.37
N GLY A 604 1.94 34.09 -6.97
CA GLY A 604 1.85 33.55 -5.61
C GLY A 604 3.20 33.21 -4.99
N GLY A 605 3.15 32.45 -3.89
CA GLY A 605 4.34 32.02 -3.15
C GLY A 605 4.98 30.74 -3.70
N VAL A 606 6.13 30.39 -3.12
CA VAL A 606 6.76 29.07 -3.26
C VAL A 606 5.99 28.06 -2.39
N LEU A 607 5.72 26.88 -2.94
CA LEU A 607 5.19 25.72 -2.23
C LEU A 607 6.16 24.54 -2.27
N VAL A 608 6.20 23.79 -1.16
CA VAL A 608 6.73 22.42 -1.14
C VAL A 608 5.72 21.47 -1.78
N ASP A 609 6.12 20.85 -2.88
CA ASP A 609 5.32 19.93 -3.71
C ASP A 609 5.39 18.49 -3.19
N THR A 610 4.23 17.95 -2.81
CA THR A 610 3.96 16.59 -2.34
C THR A 610 2.53 16.19 -2.71
N LYS A 611 2.12 14.92 -2.48
CA LYS A 611 0.70 14.53 -2.64
C LYS A 611 -0.24 15.36 -1.77
N LEU A 612 0.14 15.65 -0.51
CA LEU A 612 -0.71 16.38 0.42
C LEU A 612 -0.90 17.84 -0.02
N SER A 613 0.19 18.51 -0.42
CA SER A 613 0.11 19.90 -0.87
C SER A 613 -0.68 20.02 -2.17
N ARG A 614 -0.51 19.10 -3.12
CA ARG A 614 -1.30 19.03 -4.36
C ARG A 614 -2.80 18.79 -4.13
N LEU A 615 -3.17 17.97 -3.15
CA LEU A 615 -4.59 17.76 -2.82
C LEU A 615 -5.22 19.03 -2.24
N LEU A 616 -4.53 19.67 -1.29
CA LEU A 616 -5.07 20.75 -0.46
C LEU A 616 -4.89 22.15 -1.06
N GLY A 617 -3.97 22.33 -2.02
CA GLY A 617 -3.53 23.63 -2.53
C GLY A 617 -2.73 24.43 -1.49
N LEU A 618 -1.91 23.76 -0.67
CA LEU A 618 -1.35 24.32 0.58
C LEU A 618 0.03 23.79 0.95
N PRO A 619 0.75 24.43 1.88
CA PRO A 619 1.83 23.80 2.65
C PRO A 619 1.47 22.38 3.15
N PRO A 620 2.34 21.37 2.99
CA PRO A 620 2.12 20.01 3.50
C PRO A 620 2.41 19.90 5.01
N VAL A 621 2.06 20.94 5.77
CA VAL A 621 2.14 21.02 7.23
C VAL A 621 0.73 21.35 7.74
N MET A 622 0.12 20.44 8.49
CA MET A 622 -1.28 20.55 8.93
C MET A 622 -1.41 20.51 10.45
N VAL A 623 -2.44 21.19 10.96
CA VAL A 623 -2.82 21.17 12.39
C VAL A 623 -3.89 20.10 12.61
N ALA A 624 -3.62 19.18 13.52
CA ALA A 624 -4.54 18.09 13.85
C ALA A 624 -5.79 18.55 14.61
N GLY A 625 -6.87 17.79 14.45
CA GLY A 625 -8.06 17.87 15.27
C GLY A 625 -7.77 17.51 16.72
N MET A 626 -7.82 18.51 17.60
CA MET A 626 -7.55 18.40 19.05
C MET A 626 -8.78 18.89 19.83
N THR A 627 -9.40 18.01 20.62
CA THR A 627 -10.72 18.23 21.24
C THR A 627 -10.90 19.56 21.98
N PRO A 628 -9.94 20.06 22.81
CA PRO A 628 -10.02 21.43 23.30
C PRO A 628 -9.62 22.42 22.19
N THR A 629 -8.34 22.45 21.86
CA THR A 629 -7.68 23.54 21.11
C THR A 629 -8.25 23.81 19.70
N THR A 630 -8.78 22.81 18.97
CA THR A 630 -9.40 23.02 17.64
C THR A 630 -10.90 22.75 17.61
N ALA A 631 -11.59 22.67 18.75
CA ALA A 631 -13.02 22.95 18.79
C ALA A 631 -13.31 24.46 18.66
N ALA A 632 -12.36 25.30 19.11
CA ALA A 632 -12.39 26.75 18.91
C ALA A 632 -12.36 27.12 17.41
N TRP A 633 -13.52 27.55 16.89
CA TRP A 633 -13.72 27.87 15.47
C TRP A 633 -12.86 29.06 15.01
N ASP A 634 -12.58 30.02 15.88
CA ASP A 634 -11.78 31.22 15.62
C ASP A 634 -10.27 30.90 15.58
N PHE A 635 -9.81 29.93 16.39
CA PHE A 635 -8.46 29.37 16.23
C PHE A 635 -8.30 28.66 14.88
N CYS A 636 -9.29 27.85 14.48
CA CYS A 636 -9.31 27.25 13.14
C CYS A 636 -9.28 28.33 12.06
N ALA A 637 -10.09 29.40 12.19
CA ALA A 637 -10.08 30.53 11.27
C ALA A 637 -8.75 31.31 11.26
N ALA A 638 -7.99 31.33 12.36
CA ALA A 638 -6.66 31.90 12.40
C ALA A 638 -5.66 31.04 11.60
N VAL A 639 -5.62 29.72 11.80
CA VAL A 639 -4.75 28.80 11.05
C VAL A 639 -5.07 28.81 9.55
N MET A 640 -6.36 28.86 9.20
CA MET A 640 -6.82 28.89 7.80
C MET A 640 -6.48 30.22 7.10
N ARG A 641 -6.51 31.35 7.83
CA ARG A 641 -6.03 32.66 7.33
C ARG A 641 -4.51 32.76 7.24
N ALA A 642 -3.79 32.03 8.09
CA ALA A 642 -2.33 31.89 8.01
C ALA A 642 -1.87 31.03 6.82
N GLY A 643 -2.79 30.45 6.04
CA GLY A 643 -2.47 29.68 4.84
C GLY A 643 -2.20 28.19 5.09
N TYR A 644 -2.66 27.62 6.21
CA TYR A 644 -2.44 26.21 6.55
C TYR A 644 -3.77 25.42 6.64
N HIS A 645 -3.66 24.08 6.71
CA HIS A 645 -4.79 23.18 6.94
C HIS A 645 -4.98 22.95 8.45
N VAL A 646 -6.24 22.84 8.89
CA VAL A 646 -6.64 22.51 10.26
C VAL A 646 -7.92 21.68 10.25
N GLU A 647 -8.05 20.77 11.21
CA GLU A 647 -9.27 19.99 11.41
C GLU A 647 -10.10 20.53 12.58
N LEU A 648 -11.35 20.93 12.33
CA LEU A 648 -12.30 21.34 13.36
C LEU A 648 -12.69 20.12 14.21
N ALA A 649 -12.35 20.12 15.50
CA ALA A 649 -12.53 18.96 16.37
C ALA A 649 -13.98 18.83 16.88
N LEU A 650 -14.74 17.93 16.25
CA LEU A 650 -16.17 17.73 16.55
C LEU A 650 -16.42 17.14 17.96
N GLY A 651 -15.38 16.65 18.64
CA GLY A 651 -15.48 16.12 20.00
C GLY A 651 -15.84 17.16 21.07
N GLY A 652 -15.58 18.45 20.82
CA GLY A 652 -15.98 19.54 21.72
C GLY A 652 -17.46 19.92 21.65
N PHE A 653 -18.21 19.37 20.69
CA PHE A 653 -19.59 19.76 20.44
C PHE A 653 -20.56 18.71 20.98
N HIS A 654 -21.54 19.15 21.78
CA HIS A 654 -22.55 18.28 22.38
C HIS A 654 -23.96 18.49 21.80
N GLN A 655 -24.16 19.55 21.00
CA GLN A 655 -25.44 19.89 20.37
C GLN A 655 -25.23 20.25 18.90
N ALA A 656 -26.15 19.81 18.04
CA ALA A 656 -26.10 20.05 16.60
C ALA A 656 -26.18 21.54 16.22
N ALA A 657 -27.03 22.31 16.90
CA ALA A 657 -27.21 23.74 16.63
C ALA A 657 -25.94 24.58 16.89
N GLN A 658 -25.16 24.23 17.91
CA GLN A 658 -23.89 24.90 18.20
C GLN A 658 -22.85 24.63 17.11
N LEU A 659 -22.70 23.37 16.70
CA LEU A 659 -21.77 23.00 15.63
C LEU A 659 -22.17 23.65 14.29
N GLU A 660 -23.46 23.66 13.96
CA GLU A 660 -23.97 24.37 12.79
C GLU A 660 -23.64 25.87 12.84
N THR A 661 -23.89 26.53 13.98
CA THR A 661 -23.59 27.95 14.19
C THR A 661 -22.10 28.27 14.05
N ASP A 662 -21.23 27.47 14.67
CA ASP A 662 -19.78 27.73 14.67
C ASP A 662 -19.11 27.37 13.33
N VAL A 663 -19.67 26.42 12.56
CA VAL A 663 -19.26 26.19 11.16
C VAL A 663 -19.57 27.40 10.27
N TYR A 664 -20.70 28.08 10.46
CA TYR A 664 -20.98 29.32 9.72
C TYR A 664 -20.07 30.48 10.16
N LYS A 665 -19.79 30.64 11.46
CA LYS A 665 -18.79 31.63 11.93
C LYS A 665 -17.40 31.39 11.34
N LEU A 666 -16.97 30.12 11.28
CA LEU A 666 -15.73 29.72 10.63
C LEU A 666 -15.74 30.10 9.14
N LEU A 667 -16.82 29.77 8.42
CA LEU A 667 -16.99 30.10 7.00
C LEU A 667 -16.94 31.60 6.72
N ASP A 668 -17.46 32.44 7.62
CA ASP A 668 -17.42 33.89 7.50
C ASP A 668 -16.03 34.50 7.83
N ALA A 669 -15.27 33.87 8.72
CA ALA A 669 -13.96 34.37 9.14
C ALA A 669 -12.77 33.95 8.25
N VAL A 670 -12.99 33.07 7.25
CA VAL A 670 -11.96 32.60 6.31
C VAL A 670 -12.15 33.17 4.89
N PRO A 671 -11.15 33.07 4.00
CA PRO A 671 -11.30 33.45 2.59
C PRO A 671 -12.39 32.63 1.88
N ALA A 672 -13.06 33.23 0.89
CA ALA A 672 -14.03 32.51 0.06
C ALA A 672 -13.37 31.31 -0.67
N GLY A 673 -14.09 30.19 -0.79
CA GLY A 673 -13.57 28.95 -1.36
C GLY A 673 -12.62 28.15 -0.46
N ARG A 674 -12.31 28.62 0.74
CA ARG A 674 -11.49 27.89 1.71
C ARG A 674 -12.27 26.69 2.28
N GLY A 675 -11.89 25.48 1.88
CA GLY A 675 -12.46 24.25 2.42
C GLY A 675 -12.25 24.06 3.92
N ILE A 676 -13.29 23.58 4.60
CA ILE A 676 -13.29 23.16 6.01
C ILE A 676 -13.12 21.64 6.08
N THR A 677 -12.31 21.15 7.01
CA THR A 677 -12.18 19.72 7.32
C THR A 677 -12.54 19.48 8.78
N CYS A 678 -13.31 18.43 9.06
CA CYS A 678 -13.82 18.11 10.40
C CYS A 678 -13.17 16.83 10.94
N ASN A 679 -12.81 16.79 12.22
CA ASN A 679 -12.30 15.59 12.89
C ASN A 679 -13.35 15.00 13.84
N MET A 680 -13.81 13.78 13.56
CA MET A 680 -14.81 13.02 14.32
C MET A 680 -14.15 11.90 15.15
N ILE A 681 -14.69 11.62 16.33
CA ILE A 681 -14.22 10.54 17.22
C ILE A 681 -15.10 9.29 17.02
N TYR A 682 -14.55 8.23 16.40
CA TYR A 682 -15.30 7.02 16.08
C TYR A 682 -15.76 6.24 17.32
N ALA A 683 -14.92 6.20 18.35
CA ALA A 683 -15.23 5.62 19.67
C ALA A 683 -16.41 6.29 20.42
N ALA A 684 -16.95 7.40 19.92
CA ALA A 684 -18.11 8.10 20.48
C ALA A 684 -19.38 7.90 19.62
N PRO A 685 -19.99 6.70 19.54
CA PRO A 685 -21.08 6.39 18.60
C PRO A 685 -22.33 7.24 18.81
N HIS A 686 -22.54 7.78 20.02
CA HIS A 686 -23.62 8.71 20.32
C HIS A 686 -23.45 10.06 19.59
N ALA A 687 -22.21 10.51 19.37
CA ALA A 687 -21.87 11.72 18.62
C ALA A 687 -21.95 11.46 17.10
N VAL A 688 -21.33 10.37 16.63
CA VAL A 688 -21.35 9.92 15.23
C VAL A 688 -22.79 9.89 14.67
N LYS A 689 -23.76 9.42 15.48
CA LYS A 689 -25.18 9.32 15.10
C LYS A 689 -25.83 10.64 14.66
N TRP A 690 -25.39 11.79 15.19
CA TRP A 690 -25.93 13.10 14.80
C TRP A 690 -24.95 13.96 13.99
N GLN A 691 -23.64 13.76 14.17
CA GLN A 691 -22.61 14.52 13.45
C GLN A 691 -22.61 14.20 11.96
N ILE A 692 -22.70 12.91 11.56
CA ILE A 692 -22.71 12.54 10.14
C ILE A 692 -23.92 13.13 9.38
N PRO A 693 -25.17 12.99 9.84
CA PRO A 693 -26.31 13.64 9.18
C PRO A 693 -26.23 15.17 9.14
N LEU A 694 -25.62 15.81 10.15
CA LEU A 694 -25.42 17.27 10.14
C LEU A 694 -24.39 17.70 9.09
N LEU A 695 -23.26 17.00 8.96
CA LEU A 695 -22.26 17.28 7.93
C LEU A 695 -22.87 17.10 6.51
N ALA A 696 -23.68 16.05 6.32
CA ALA A 696 -24.42 15.84 5.07
C ALA A 696 -25.38 17.01 4.76
N LYS A 697 -26.17 17.45 5.75
CA LYS A 697 -27.08 18.62 5.65
C LYS A 697 -26.32 19.88 5.26
N LEU A 698 -25.19 20.17 5.92
CA LEU A 698 -24.39 21.37 5.69
C LEU A 698 -23.72 21.35 4.30
N ARG A 699 -23.15 20.22 3.88
CA ARG A 699 -22.61 20.05 2.52
C ARG A 699 -23.69 20.22 1.45
N ALA A 700 -24.88 19.65 1.65
CA ALA A 700 -26.02 19.81 0.75
C ALA A 700 -26.56 21.25 0.69
N ALA A 701 -26.40 22.02 1.77
CA ALA A 701 -26.68 23.47 1.82
C ALA A 701 -25.57 24.34 1.19
N GLY A 702 -24.53 23.75 0.59
CA GLY A 702 -23.45 24.45 -0.08
C GLY A 702 -22.30 24.91 0.84
N VAL A 703 -22.25 24.46 2.10
CA VAL A 703 -21.08 24.73 2.97
C VAL A 703 -19.86 23.97 2.42
N PRO A 704 -18.68 24.61 2.30
CA PRO A 704 -17.47 23.99 1.74
C PRO A 704 -16.78 23.02 2.73
N LEU A 705 -17.51 22.03 3.22
CA LEU A 705 -16.96 20.87 3.94
C LEU A 705 -16.22 19.99 2.92
N GLU A 706 -14.90 20.06 2.86
CA GLU A 706 -14.09 19.32 1.87
C GLU A 706 -13.55 17.99 2.39
N GLY A 707 -13.48 17.80 3.72
CA GLY A 707 -12.89 16.61 4.32
C GLY A 707 -13.52 16.20 5.65
N LEU A 708 -13.41 14.90 5.94
CA LEU A 708 -13.74 14.30 7.23
C LEU A 708 -12.58 13.41 7.66
N THR A 709 -12.00 13.67 8.83
CA THR A 709 -11.03 12.81 9.48
C THR A 709 -11.70 12.01 10.59
N ILE A 710 -11.40 10.71 10.64
CA ILE A 710 -11.92 9.77 11.63
C ILE A 710 -10.77 9.35 12.54
N GLY A 711 -10.88 9.71 13.83
CA GLY A 711 -9.93 9.38 14.88
C GLY A 711 -10.50 8.43 15.94
N ALA A 712 -9.61 7.85 16.75
CA ALA A 712 -9.95 6.84 17.76
C ALA A 712 -10.70 5.62 17.17
N GLY A 713 -10.18 5.10 16.05
CA GLY A 713 -10.69 3.91 15.36
C GLY A 713 -10.70 4.08 13.84
N VAL A 714 -10.69 2.96 13.12
CA VAL A 714 -10.91 2.90 11.66
C VAL A 714 -12.25 2.19 11.42
N PRO A 715 -13.18 2.75 10.62
CA PRO A 715 -14.46 2.12 10.32
C PRO A 715 -14.30 0.87 9.43
N SER A 716 -15.31 0.01 9.39
CA SER A 716 -15.34 -1.09 8.42
C SER A 716 -15.41 -0.56 6.98
N LEU A 717 -14.97 -1.38 6.01
CA LEU A 717 -15.01 -1.03 4.58
C LEU A 717 -16.39 -0.55 4.12
N GLU A 718 -17.46 -1.20 4.58
CA GLU A 718 -18.86 -0.81 4.31
C GLU A 718 -19.17 0.59 4.85
N VAL A 719 -18.83 0.88 6.10
CA VAL A 719 -19.10 2.17 6.75
C VAL A 719 -18.28 3.30 6.11
N ALA A 720 -17.02 3.03 5.74
CA ALA A 720 -16.17 3.96 5.01
C ALA A 720 -16.74 4.24 3.60
N THR A 721 -17.09 3.19 2.85
CA THR A 721 -17.71 3.27 1.52
C THR A 721 -18.97 4.13 1.54
N ARG A 722 -19.83 3.93 2.54
CA ARG A 722 -21.02 4.76 2.73
C ARG A 722 -20.66 6.23 2.93
N TYR A 723 -19.73 6.55 3.84
CA TYR A 723 -19.34 7.93 4.10
C TYR A 723 -18.66 8.61 2.89
N ILE A 724 -17.88 7.88 2.10
CA ILE A 724 -17.26 8.37 0.86
C ILE A 724 -18.36 8.76 -0.15
N ASN A 725 -19.35 7.87 -0.35
CA ASN A 725 -20.40 8.07 -1.35
C ASN A 725 -21.47 9.09 -0.92
N GLU A 726 -21.92 9.08 0.34
CA GLU A 726 -23.05 9.91 0.80
C GLU A 726 -22.65 11.36 1.13
N LEU A 727 -21.41 11.62 1.56
CA LEU A 727 -21.01 12.95 2.03
C LEU A 727 -20.44 13.87 0.94
N GLY A 728 -20.16 13.35 -0.26
CA GLY A 728 -19.71 14.16 -1.40
C GLY A 728 -18.44 14.99 -1.13
N LEU A 729 -17.55 14.49 -0.27
CA LEU A 729 -16.31 15.14 0.16
C LEU A 729 -15.21 15.03 -0.92
N ARG A 730 -14.11 15.77 -0.76
CA ARG A 730 -12.92 15.68 -1.63
C ARG A 730 -11.85 14.74 -1.09
N HIS A 731 -11.85 14.44 0.21
CA HIS A 731 -10.93 13.51 0.85
C HIS A 731 -11.48 12.96 2.17
N MET A 732 -10.88 11.88 2.66
CA MET A 732 -11.16 11.33 4.00
C MET A 732 -9.85 11.04 4.73
N GLY A 733 -9.77 11.40 6.01
CA GLY A 733 -8.63 11.10 6.88
C GLY A 733 -8.93 9.93 7.81
N PHE A 734 -7.92 9.09 8.05
CA PHE A 734 -7.96 8.07 9.10
C PHE A 734 -6.71 8.18 9.96
N LYS A 735 -6.87 7.99 11.27
CA LYS A 735 -5.77 7.92 12.26
C LYS A 735 -5.62 6.46 12.75
N PRO A 736 -5.01 5.55 11.96
CA PRO A 736 -4.76 4.18 12.40
C PRO A 736 -3.70 4.15 13.50
N GLY A 737 -4.01 3.51 14.63
CA GLY A 737 -3.13 3.43 15.79
C GLY A 737 -2.23 2.18 15.84
N THR A 738 -2.41 1.22 14.93
CA THR A 738 -1.72 -0.09 14.93
C THR A 738 -1.46 -0.59 13.51
N LEU A 739 -0.53 -1.54 13.33
CA LEU A 739 -0.22 -2.13 12.03
C LEU A 739 -1.45 -2.79 11.33
N PRO A 740 -2.32 -3.58 12.01
CA PRO A 740 -3.56 -4.05 11.38
C PRO A 740 -4.51 -2.92 10.96
N ALA A 741 -4.57 -1.82 11.72
CA ALA A 741 -5.37 -0.66 11.35
C ALA A 741 -4.80 0.11 10.14
N ILE A 742 -3.49 0.06 9.89
CA ILE A 742 -2.88 0.54 8.64
C ILE A 742 -3.44 -0.27 7.47
N TYR A 743 -3.37 -1.60 7.52
CA TYR A 743 -3.89 -2.45 6.44
C TYR A 743 -5.40 -2.25 6.21
N GLN A 744 -6.20 -2.09 7.27
CA GLN A 744 -7.63 -1.75 7.16
C GLN A 744 -7.88 -0.43 6.39
N VAL A 745 -6.99 0.56 6.49
CA VAL A 745 -7.06 1.80 5.68
C VAL A 745 -6.66 1.53 4.22
N LEU A 746 -5.74 0.60 3.96
CA LEU A 746 -5.35 0.20 2.61
C LEU A 746 -6.43 -0.63 1.90
N ASP A 747 -7.20 -1.43 2.63
CA ASP A 747 -8.39 -2.12 2.10
C ASP A 747 -9.43 -1.10 1.61
N ILE A 748 -9.70 -0.06 2.41
CA ILE A 748 -10.58 1.07 2.04
C ILE A 748 -10.01 1.82 0.83
N ALA A 749 -8.71 2.07 0.78
CA ALA A 749 -8.07 2.76 -0.34
C ALA A 749 -8.12 1.94 -1.64
N SER A 750 -7.94 0.63 -1.55
CA SER A 750 -7.95 -0.29 -2.71
C SER A 750 -9.35 -0.46 -3.28
N ALA A 751 -10.39 -0.39 -2.44
CA ALA A 751 -11.78 -0.36 -2.88
C ALA A 751 -12.23 0.97 -3.51
N HIS A 752 -11.53 2.08 -3.21
CA HIS A 752 -11.84 3.43 -3.68
C HIS A 752 -10.64 4.10 -4.39
N PRO A 753 -10.06 3.49 -5.45
CA PRO A 753 -8.75 3.85 -5.98
C PRO A 753 -8.64 5.25 -6.61
N THR A 754 -9.77 5.94 -6.82
CA THR A 754 -9.84 7.32 -7.33
C THR A 754 -10.11 8.36 -6.24
N PHE A 755 -10.42 7.94 -5.01
CA PHE A 755 -10.77 8.83 -3.90
C PHE A 755 -9.56 9.08 -2.98
N PRO A 756 -9.16 10.34 -2.70
CA PRO A 756 -8.00 10.66 -1.87
C PRO A 756 -8.19 10.28 -0.39
N ILE A 757 -7.25 9.51 0.16
CA ILE A 757 -7.28 9.07 1.57
C ILE A 757 -6.01 9.54 2.30
N LEU A 758 -6.18 10.32 3.37
CA LEU A 758 -5.08 10.75 4.24
C LEU A 758 -4.88 9.68 5.33
N LEU A 759 -3.81 8.91 5.21
CA LEU A 759 -3.35 8.02 6.27
C LEU A 759 -2.48 8.84 7.23
N GLN A 760 -3.10 9.34 8.29
CA GLN A 760 -2.47 10.17 9.31
C GLN A 760 -1.86 9.26 10.38
N TRP A 761 -0.59 8.91 10.22
CA TRP A 761 0.11 7.98 11.10
C TRP A 761 0.58 8.67 12.39
N THR A 762 0.10 8.16 13.53
CA THR A 762 0.38 8.68 14.87
C THR A 762 0.81 7.57 15.82
N GLY A 763 2.13 7.33 15.93
CA GLY A 763 2.72 6.42 16.92
C GLY A 763 2.56 6.90 18.38
N GLY A 764 2.82 6.01 19.33
CA GLY A 764 2.41 6.12 20.74
C GLY A 764 2.92 7.33 21.53
N ARG A 765 4.04 7.95 21.13
CA ARG A 765 4.55 9.21 21.72
C ARG A 765 3.70 10.47 21.46
N GLY A 766 2.47 10.31 20.97
CA GLY A 766 1.56 11.41 20.63
C GLY A 766 0.86 11.99 21.87
N GLY A 767 0.60 13.31 21.86
CA GLY A 767 -0.17 13.96 22.92
C GLY A 767 -1.68 13.70 22.79
N GLY A 768 -2.38 13.62 23.92
CA GLY A 768 -3.79 13.20 23.96
C GLY A 768 -3.93 11.67 23.97
N HIS A 769 -5.00 11.12 23.40
CA HIS A 769 -5.13 9.67 23.24
C HIS A 769 -4.04 9.13 22.31
N HIS A 770 -3.38 8.04 22.71
CA HIS A 770 -2.29 7.45 21.95
C HIS A 770 -2.37 5.92 21.88
N SER A 771 -1.61 5.32 20.97
CA SER A 771 -1.41 3.87 20.93
C SER A 771 -0.23 3.44 21.79
N PHE A 772 0.01 2.13 21.85
CA PHE A 772 1.17 1.52 22.49
C PHE A 772 2.29 1.19 21.49
N GLU A 773 2.23 1.71 20.26
CA GLU A 773 3.17 1.41 19.17
C GLU A 773 4.37 2.36 19.14
N ASP A 774 5.53 1.84 18.73
CA ASP A 774 6.60 2.67 18.18
C ASP A 774 6.12 3.43 16.92
N PHE A 775 6.73 4.58 16.63
CA PHE A 775 6.43 5.38 15.44
C PHE A 775 7.01 4.78 14.14
N HIS A 776 8.15 4.11 14.19
CA HIS A 776 8.88 3.72 12.99
C HIS A 776 8.54 2.32 12.51
N GLN A 777 8.51 1.34 13.42
CA GLN A 777 8.37 -0.08 13.10
C GLN A 777 7.12 -0.41 12.25
N PRO A 778 5.90 0.07 12.56
CA PRO A 778 4.72 -0.22 11.73
C PRO A 778 4.83 0.32 10.30
N ILE A 779 5.49 1.47 10.10
CA ILE A 779 5.74 2.03 8.77
C ILE A 779 6.84 1.25 8.05
N LEU A 780 7.92 0.86 8.74
CA LEU A 780 8.98 0.00 8.18
C LEU A 780 8.50 -1.40 7.75
N GLN A 781 7.29 -1.79 8.18
CA GLN A 781 6.61 -3.04 7.81
C GLN A 781 5.51 -2.88 6.75
N ALA A 782 4.96 -1.68 6.53
CA ALA A 782 3.82 -1.45 5.63
C ALA A 782 4.05 -0.39 4.53
N TYR A 783 5.17 0.34 4.53
CA TYR A 783 5.40 1.46 3.61
C TYR A 783 5.29 1.06 2.13
N ASP A 784 5.74 -0.13 1.77
CA ASP A 784 5.54 -0.72 0.44
C ASP A 784 4.05 -0.80 0.07
N SER A 785 3.25 -1.36 0.96
CA SER A 785 1.81 -1.57 0.77
C SER A 785 1.06 -0.23 0.73
N ILE A 786 1.46 0.72 1.59
CA ILE A 786 0.96 2.10 1.57
C ILE A 786 1.27 2.78 0.23
N ARG A 787 2.45 2.54 -0.35
CA ARG A 787 2.86 3.15 -1.63
C ARG A 787 2.33 2.44 -2.88
N ARG A 788 1.83 1.20 -2.79
CA ARG A 788 1.05 0.55 -3.86
C ARG A 788 -0.32 1.20 -4.05
N CYS A 789 -0.95 1.71 -2.99
CA CYS A 789 -2.21 2.45 -3.08
C CYS A 789 -1.96 3.91 -3.54
N GLU A 790 -2.12 4.19 -4.83
CA GLU A 790 -1.74 5.50 -5.40
C GLU A 790 -2.53 6.69 -4.85
N ASN A 791 -3.77 6.46 -4.41
CA ASN A 791 -4.67 7.42 -3.77
C ASN A 791 -4.36 7.70 -2.28
N VAL A 792 -3.47 6.93 -1.64
CA VAL A 792 -3.10 7.15 -0.24
C VAL A 792 -2.06 8.26 -0.12
N ILE A 793 -2.35 9.21 0.77
CA ILE A 793 -1.50 10.33 1.16
C ILE A 793 -1.02 10.05 2.59
N LEU A 794 0.26 9.75 2.74
CA LEU A 794 0.85 9.31 4.00
C LEU A 794 1.39 10.51 4.78
N VAL A 795 0.77 10.83 5.92
CA VAL A 795 1.10 12.00 6.75
C VAL A 795 1.71 11.56 8.08
N ALA A 796 2.87 12.10 8.43
CA ALA A 796 3.59 11.79 9.67
C ALA A 796 3.16 12.72 10.82
N GLY A 797 2.76 12.19 11.97
CA GLY A 797 2.43 13.02 13.12
C GLY A 797 2.60 12.37 14.50
N SER A 798 3.81 12.40 15.06
CA SER A 798 3.99 12.14 16.50
C SER A 798 5.31 12.70 17.03
N GLY A 799 5.25 13.59 18.04
CA GLY A 799 6.44 14.19 18.68
C GLY A 799 7.14 15.32 17.91
N PHE A 800 6.51 15.92 16.89
CA PHE A 800 7.13 16.95 16.04
C PHE A 800 6.93 18.38 16.54
N GLY A 801 7.93 19.24 16.31
CA GLY A 801 7.95 20.63 16.79
C GLY A 801 8.70 21.66 15.93
N GLY A 802 9.53 21.26 14.97
CA GLY A 802 10.37 22.15 14.17
C GLY A 802 10.54 21.68 12.72
N ALA A 803 11.42 22.35 11.98
CA ALA A 803 11.78 21.95 10.62
C ALA A 803 12.81 20.79 10.61
N GLN A 804 13.80 20.82 11.49
CA GLN A 804 14.93 19.87 11.49
C GLN A 804 14.54 18.45 11.90
N ASP A 805 13.60 18.31 12.82
CA ASP A 805 13.02 17.04 13.28
C ASP A 805 12.03 16.44 12.27
N THR A 806 11.41 17.26 11.41
CA THR A 806 10.38 16.81 10.45
C THR A 806 10.92 16.61 9.04
N PHE A 807 11.94 17.37 8.62
CA PHE A 807 12.50 17.31 7.27
C PHE A 807 13.03 15.91 6.86
N PRO A 808 13.70 15.12 7.73
CA PRO A 808 14.10 13.74 7.41
C PRO A 808 12.93 12.80 7.10
N TYR A 809 11.71 13.12 7.54
CA TYR A 809 10.50 12.37 7.21
C TYR A 809 9.96 12.78 5.84
N LEU A 810 10.02 14.06 5.47
CA LEU A 810 9.70 14.53 4.12
C LEU A 810 10.69 13.97 3.08
N THR A 811 12.01 14.01 3.31
CA THR A 811 12.98 13.45 2.36
C THR A 811 13.03 11.92 2.34
N GLY A 812 12.52 11.29 3.41
CA GLY A 812 12.54 9.85 3.62
C GLY A 812 13.82 9.29 4.23
N ASP A 813 14.84 10.13 4.46
CA ASP A 813 16.16 9.68 4.95
C ASP A 813 16.10 9.09 6.37
N TRP A 814 15.02 9.36 7.14
CA TRP A 814 14.72 8.72 8.43
C TRP A 814 14.78 7.18 8.38
N ALA A 815 14.48 6.57 7.23
CA ALA A 815 14.43 5.12 7.05
C ALA A 815 15.83 4.49 6.91
N CYS A 816 16.84 5.28 6.52
CA CYS A 816 18.19 4.77 6.24
C CYS A 816 18.90 4.25 7.48
N ARG A 817 18.61 4.79 8.67
CA ARG A 817 19.13 4.27 9.95
C ARG A 817 18.65 2.85 10.29
N TYR A 818 17.55 2.39 9.65
CA TYR A 818 17.03 1.03 9.75
C TYR A 818 17.46 0.13 8.57
N ASN A 819 18.48 0.54 7.80
CA ASN A 819 18.96 -0.15 6.60
C ASN A 819 17.88 -0.35 5.51
N ARG A 820 16.93 0.60 5.41
CA ARG A 820 15.94 0.69 4.33
C ARG A 820 16.30 1.79 3.32
N PRO A 821 15.82 1.72 2.07
CA PRO A 821 15.86 2.88 1.16
C PRO A 821 15.01 4.03 1.73
N PRO A 822 15.22 5.29 1.29
CA PRO A 822 14.44 6.42 1.78
C PRO A 822 12.94 6.23 1.59
N MET A 823 12.15 6.57 2.62
CA MET A 823 10.70 6.43 2.68
C MET A 823 10.00 7.79 2.90
N PRO A 824 9.91 8.66 1.87
CA PRO A 824 9.27 9.97 2.02
C PRO A 824 7.83 9.92 2.57
N PHE A 825 7.50 10.83 3.48
CA PHE A 825 6.12 11.15 3.85
C PHE A 825 5.60 12.29 2.97
N ASP A 826 4.30 12.27 2.68
CA ASP A 826 3.65 13.30 1.87
C ASP A 826 3.36 14.59 2.66
N GLY A 827 3.48 14.57 3.98
CA GLY A 827 3.30 15.76 4.80
C GLY A 827 3.46 15.49 6.30
N ILE A 828 3.38 16.59 7.07
CA ILE A 828 3.59 16.63 8.51
C ILE A 828 2.31 17.08 9.23
N LEU A 829 1.94 16.36 10.28
CA LEU A 829 0.83 16.65 11.17
C LEU A 829 1.36 17.13 12.53
N LEU A 830 0.86 18.27 12.99
CA LEU A 830 1.24 18.90 14.25
C LEU A 830 0.04 18.98 15.20
N GLY A 831 0.19 18.37 16.38
CA GLY A 831 -0.76 18.45 17.49
C GLY A 831 -0.24 19.37 18.59
N SER A 832 0.30 18.78 19.66
CA SER A 832 0.74 19.43 20.91
C SER A 832 1.53 20.73 20.74
N ARG A 833 2.36 20.83 19.68
CA ARG A 833 3.11 22.04 19.34
C ARG A 833 2.23 23.29 19.25
N LEU A 834 1.03 23.17 18.69
CA LEU A 834 0.10 24.29 18.46
C LEU A 834 -0.68 24.72 19.72
N MET A 835 -0.71 23.92 20.79
CA MET A 835 -1.36 24.30 22.05
C MET A 835 -0.74 25.57 22.68
N THR A 836 0.50 25.88 22.32
CA THR A 836 1.23 27.08 22.77
C THR A 836 1.02 28.31 21.87
N ALA A 837 0.34 28.18 20.73
CA ALA A 837 0.09 29.28 19.80
C ALA A 837 -0.67 30.43 20.46
N LYS A 838 -0.39 31.68 20.08
CA LYS A 838 -1.00 32.87 20.68
C LYS A 838 -2.53 32.83 20.58
N GLU A 839 -3.05 32.37 19.45
CA GLU A 839 -4.46 32.36 19.04
C GLU A 839 -5.26 31.17 19.61
N ALA A 840 -4.60 30.13 20.14
CA ALA A 840 -5.29 29.01 20.80
C ALA A 840 -5.99 29.47 22.09
N HIS A 841 -7.13 28.88 22.47
CA HIS A 841 -7.85 29.26 23.70
C HIS A 841 -7.17 28.76 24.98
N THR A 842 -6.27 27.79 24.85
CA THR A 842 -5.43 27.25 25.94
C THR A 842 -4.82 28.37 26.78
N SER A 843 -5.05 28.30 28.10
CA SER A 843 -4.94 29.47 28.96
C SER A 843 -3.49 29.94 29.16
N PRO A 844 -3.22 31.25 29.39
CA PRO A 844 -1.85 31.81 29.37
C PRO A 844 -0.85 31.23 30.38
N ALA A 845 -1.35 30.57 31.44
CA ALA A 845 -0.53 29.82 32.38
C ALA A 845 -0.28 28.38 31.86
N VAL A 846 -1.34 27.64 31.48
CA VAL A 846 -1.23 26.31 30.85
C VAL A 846 -0.25 26.31 29.67
N LYS A 847 -0.25 27.34 28.83
CA LYS A 847 0.72 27.49 27.73
C LYS A 847 2.17 27.43 28.17
N GLN A 848 2.52 27.94 29.36
CA GLN A 848 3.87 27.79 29.91
C GLN A 848 4.07 26.47 30.63
N ALA A 849 3.06 25.90 31.29
CA ALA A 849 3.18 24.53 31.79
C ALA A 849 3.58 23.55 30.66
N ILE A 850 3.13 23.81 29.43
CA ILE A 850 3.59 23.13 28.21
C ILE A 850 5.02 23.52 27.82
N VAL A 851 5.39 24.82 27.77
CA VAL A 851 6.76 25.26 27.42
C VAL A 851 7.82 24.85 28.45
N ASN A 852 7.45 24.69 29.72
CA ASN A 852 8.31 24.25 30.81
C ASN A 852 8.51 22.72 30.83
N ALA A 853 7.72 21.94 30.08
CA ALA A 853 7.92 20.51 29.96
C ALA A 853 9.15 20.25 29.06
N PRO A 854 10.26 19.70 29.59
CA PRO A 854 11.52 19.65 28.85
C PRO A 854 11.51 18.67 27.66
N GLY A 855 10.54 17.74 27.60
CA GLY A 855 10.60 16.61 26.68
C GLY A 855 11.62 15.55 27.11
N VAL A 856 11.87 14.58 26.23
CA VAL A 856 12.87 13.51 26.43
C VAL A 856 14.02 13.68 25.45
N GLU A 857 15.24 13.29 25.86
CA GLU A 857 16.44 13.40 25.00
C GLU A 857 16.53 12.24 24.00
N ASP A 858 16.30 11.00 24.44
CA ASP A 858 16.13 9.83 23.57
C ASP A 858 14.65 9.70 23.17
N GLU A 859 14.38 9.46 21.89
CA GLU A 859 13.01 9.30 21.40
C GLU A 859 12.33 8.01 21.88
N GLY A 860 13.10 7.03 22.39
CA GLY A 860 12.62 5.80 23.00
C GLY A 860 12.18 5.94 24.46
N ASP A 861 12.64 6.97 25.20
CA ASP A 861 12.29 7.18 26.61
C ASP A 861 10.83 7.61 26.83
N TRP A 862 10.07 7.82 25.75
CA TRP A 862 8.65 8.14 25.82
C TRP A 862 7.83 7.08 26.59
N GLU A 863 8.18 5.79 26.53
CA GLU A 863 7.43 4.73 27.24
C GLU A 863 7.55 4.80 28.78
N GLN A 864 8.46 5.63 29.32
CA GLN A 864 8.52 5.86 30.76
C GLN A 864 7.26 6.57 31.30
N THR A 865 6.49 7.26 30.46
CA THR A 865 5.24 7.95 30.85
C THR A 865 4.17 7.02 31.43
N TYR A 866 4.20 5.72 31.08
CA TYR A 866 3.29 4.70 31.62
C TYR A 866 3.52 4.39 33.11
N THR A 867 4.67 4.76 33.67
CA THR A 867 5.04 4.43 35.06
C THR A 867 5.44 5.65 35.90
N GLN A 868 6.04 6.68 35.30
CA GLN A 868 6.55 7.86 35.98
C GLN A 868 6.46 9.13 35.11
N PRO A 869 6.65 10.34 35.67
CA PRO A 869 6.76 11.56 34.85
C PRO A 869 8.01 11.51 33.97
N ALA A 870 7.83 11.57 32.65
CA ALA A 870 8.92 11.59 31.68
C ALA A 870 8.80 12.85 30.81
N GLY A 871 9.85 13.68 30.77
CA GLY A 871 9.85 14.95 30.04
C GLY A 871 8.79 15.97 30.45
N GLY A 872 8.21 15.84 31.65
CA GLY A 872 7.06 16.63 32.11
C GLY A 872 5.68 16.07 31.73
N ILE A 873 5.63 14.92 31.06
CA ILE A 873 4.43 14.21 30.60
C ILE A 873 4.22 12.93 31.43
N MET A 874 2.97 12.48 31.55
CA MET A 874 2.58 11.20 32.16
C MET A 874 1.37 10.63 31.42
N THR A 875 1.29 9.30 31.33
CA THR A 875 0.12 8.60 30.80
C THR A 875 -0.89 8.31 31.89
N VAL A 876 -2.16 8.59 31.62
CA VAL A 876 -3.31 8.25 32.47
C VAL A 876 -4.41 7.58 31.67
N THR A 877 -5.26 6.79 32.32
CA THR A 877 -6.33 6.03 31.67
C THR A 877 -7.62 6.85 31.62
N SER A 878 -8.13 7.06 30.41
CA SER A 878 -9.43 7.72 30.16
C SER A 878 -10.61 7.00 30.82
N GLU A 879 -11.78 7.65 30.84
CA GLU A 879 -13.05 6.99 31.21
C GLU A 879 -13.47 5.87 30.23
N MET A 880 -12.86 5.82 29.03
CA MET A 880 -13.08 4.78 28.02
C MET A 880 -12.08 3.61 28.12
N GLY A 881 -11.10 3.67 29.04
CA GLY A 881 -10.06 2.65 29.18
C GLY A 881 -8.86 2.80 28.23
N GLU A 882 -8.85 3.81 27.37
CA GLU A 882 -7.72 4.15 26.49
C GLU A 882 -6.72 5.10 27.18
N PRO A 883 -5.40 5.01 26.89
CA PRO A 883 -4.38 5.85 27.51
C PRO A 883 -4.36 7.28 26.94
N ILE A 884 -4.02 8.26 27.78
CA ILE A 884 -3.88 9.68 27.45
C ILE A 884 -2.55 10.21 27.99
N HIS A 885 -1.71 10.80 27.13
CA HIS A 885 -0.60 11.65 27.56
C HIS A 885 -1.12 13.02 28.02
N LYS A 886 -0.87 13.36 29.29
CA LYS A 886 -1.13 14.69 29.88
C LYS A 886 0.14 15.26 30.51
N LEU A 887 0.19 16.58 30.71
CA LEU A 887 1.22 17.19 31.58
C LEU A 887 1.13 16.58 32.99
N ALA A 888 2.27 16.24 33.58
CA ALA A 888 2.38 15.58 34.89
C ALA A 888 2.12 16.54 36.06
N THR A 889 1.03 17.30 36.03
CA THR A 889 0.59 18.18 37.12
C THR A 889 0.17 17.36 38.35
N ARG A 890 0.04 18.02 39.50
CA ARG A 890 -0.36 17.38 40.77
C ARG A 890 -1.64 16.54 40.64
N GLY A 891 -2.66 17.06 39.96
CA GLY A 891 -3.91 16.36 39.68
C GLY A 891 -3.80 15.20 38.68
N VAL A 892 -2.85 15.25 37.73
CA VAL A 892 -2.57 14.14 36.81
C VAL A 892 -1.77 13.04 37.52
N GLN A 893 -0.86 13.40 38.43
CA GLN A 893 -0.19 12.42 39.29
C GLN A 893 -1.17 11.73 40.25
N LEU A 894 -2.14 12.47 40.80
CA LEU A 894 -3.27 11.90 41.54
C LEU A 894 -4.13 10.97 40.66
N TRP A 895 -4.45 11.37 39.42
CA TRP A 895 -5.16 10.49 38.48
C TRP A 895 -4.39 9.18 38.25
N ALA A 896 -3.09 9.24 37.97
CA ALA A 896 -2.25 8.05 37.77
C ALA A 896 -2.16 7.18 39.03
N GLU A 897 -2.22 7.76 40.23
CA GLU A 897 -2.35 7.02 41.49
C GLU A 897 -3.71 6.33 41.63
N LEU A 898 -4.82 7.01 41.33
CA LEU A 898 -6.16 6.44 41.37
C LEU A 898 -6.35 5.35 40.31
N ASP A 899 -5.76 5.47 39.12
CA ASP A 899 -5.75 4.40 38.12
C ASP A 899 -5.07 3.13 38.66
N ARG A 900 -3.90 3.27 39.29
CA ARG A 900 -3.13 2.14 39.85
C ARG A 900 -3.78 1.53 41.09
N ASN A 901 -4.35 2.34 41.98
CA ASN A 901 -4.77 1.92 43.32
C ASN A 901 -6.29 1.69 43.47
N VAL A 902 -7.12 2.30 42.61
CA VAL A 902 -8.59 2.29 42.72
C VAL A 902 -9.25 1.74 41.45
N PHE A 903 -8.97 2.32 40.29
CA PHE A 903 -9.67 1.95 39.06
C PHE A 903 -9.17 0.63 38.46
N SER A 904 -7.95 0.20 38.79
CA SER A 904 -7.44 -1.16 38.57
C SER A 904 -8.21 -2.26 39.32
N LEU A 905 -8.93 -1.92 40.41
CA LEU A 905 -9.64 -2.89 41.24
C LEU A 905 -10.97 -3.33 40.61
N ASP A 906 -11.34 -4.59 40.85
CA ASP A 906 -12.68 -5.12 40.59
C ASP A 906 -13.75 -4.14 41.13
N ARG A 907 -14.79 -3.85 40.34
CA ARG A 907 -15.81 -2.85 40.72
C ARG A 907 -16.41 -3.08 42.12
N SER A 908 -16.61 -4.33 42.52
CA SER A 908 -17.11 -4.71 43.85
C SER A 908 -16.17 -4.39 45.02
N LYS A 909 -14.87 -4.23 44.78
CA LYS A 909 -13.86 -3.87 45.79
C LYS A 909 -13.63 -2.36 45.90
N ARG A 910 -13.98 -1.59 44.85
CA ARG A 910 -13.70 -0.14 44.76
C ARG A 910 -14.32 0.64 45.90
N VAL A 911 -15.62 0.51 46.16
CA VAL A 911 -16.31 1.27 47.23
C VAL A 911 -15.71 0.97 48.61
N ALA A 912 -15.36 -0.28 48.90
CA ALA A 912 -14.70 -0.65 50.15
C ALA A 912 -13.29 -0.02 50.29
N TYR A 913 -12.55 0.13 49.18
CA TYR A 913 -11.29 0.89 49.18
C TYR A 913 -11.53 2.38 49.41
N LEU A 914 -12.47 2.98 48.66
CA LEU A 914 -12.79 4.41 48.76
C LEU A 914 -13.17 4.80 50.19
N GLN A 915 -14.04 4.03 50.84
CA GLN A 915 -14.47 4.28 52.22
C GLN A 915 -13.32 4.09 53.22
N LYS A 916 -12.48 3.06 53.06
CA LYS A 916 -11.29 2.83 53.90
C LYS A 916 -10.26 3.97 53.80
N HIS A 917 -10.20 4.66 52.65
CA HIS A 917 -9.21 5.70 52.36
C HIS A 917 -9.84 7.10 52.19
N ARG A 918 -11.09 7.31 52.67
CA ARG A 918 -11.93 8.50 52.46
C ARG A 918 -11.18 9.81 52.70
N ASP A 919 -10.65 10.01 53.90
CA ASP A 919 -10.11 11.31 54.32
C ASP A 919 -8.85 11.69 53.54
N TYR A 920 -8.01 10.70 53.22
CA TYR A 920 -6.86 10.85 52.33
C TYR A 920 -7.31 11.23 50.91
N LEU A 921 -8.31 10.55 50.36
CA LEU A 921 -8.82 10.83 49.02
C LEU A 921 -9.43 12.24 48.95
N ILE A 922 -10.20 12.67 49.95
CA ILE A 922 -10.76 14.02 50.00
C ILE A 922 -9.66 15.08 50.16
N GLN A 923 -8.66 14.84 51.02
CA GLN A 923 -7.50 15.74 51.14
C GLN A 923 -6.79 15.92 49.79
N ARG A 924 -6.53 14.82 49.07
CA ARG A 924 -5.89 14.85 47.75
C ARG A 924 -6.77 15.52 46.68
N LEU A 925 -8.09 15.29 46.70
CA LEU A 925 -9.03 15.99 45.81
C LEU A 925 -8.99 17.51 46.04
N ASN A 926 -9.09 17.96 47.30
CA ASN A 926 -9.08 19.39 47.61
C ASN A 926 -7.72 20.05 47.39
N THR A 927 -6.61 19.31 47.49
CA THR A 927 -5.27 19.87 47.31
C THR A 927 -4.83 19.88 45.84
N ASP A 928 -5.05 18.79 45.10
CA ASP A 928 -4.38 18.54 43.80
C ASP A 928 -5.33 18.44 42.60
N SER A 929 -6.64 18.22 42.79
CA SER A 929 -7.58 17.95 41.70
C SER A 929 -8.24 19.21 41.16
N VAL A 930 -8.46 19.27 39.84
CA VAL A 930 -9.34 20.29 39.21
C VAL A 930 -10.82 20.11 39.55
N LYS A 931 -11.17 18.98 40.19
CA LYS A 931 -12.47 18.73 40.82
C LYS A 931 -12.26 18.48 42.31
N VAL A 932 -12.59 19.47 43.10
CA VAL A 932 -12.58 19.42 44.57
C VAL A 932 -13.68 18.51 45.11
N TRP A 933 -13.59 18.15 46.38
CA TRP A 933 -14.69 17.55 47.12
C TRP A 933 -15.81 18.57 47.34
N PHE A 934 -17.06 18.16 47.16
CA PHE A 934 -18.19 19.06 47.32
C PHE A 934 -18.39 19.47 48.79
N GLY A 935 -18.49 18.51 49.71
CA GLY A 935 -18.97 18.75 51.07
C GLY A 935 -18.02 19.59 51.94
N CYS A 936 -18.50 20.76 52.36
CA CYS A 936 -17.85 21.58 53.38
C CYS A 936 -18.86 22.39 54.21
N ASP A 937 -18.55 22.61 55.49
CA ASP A 937 -19.31 23.53 56.35
C ASP A 937 -19.00 25.01 56.04
N VAL A 938 -19.71 25.95 56.68
CA VAL A 938 -19.44 27.40 56.58
C VAL A 938 -18.08 27.83 57.14
N GLN A 939 -17.35 26.98 57.85
CA GLN A 939 -15.97 27.21 58.30
C GLN A 939 -14.91 26.68 57.31
N GLY A 940 -15.31 25.86 56.33
CA GLY A 940 -14.43 25.20 55.37
C GLY A 940 -13.94 23.82 55.80
N SER A 941 -14.48 23.23 56.88
CA SER A 941 -14.18 21.85 57.30
C SER A 941 -14.74 20.85 56.29
N VAL A 942 -14.07 19.71 56.11
CA VAL A 942 -14.53 18.62 55.25
C VAL A 942 -15.62 17.81 55.94
N ILE A 943 -16.78 17.69 55.27
CA ILE A 943 -17.95 16.91 55.72
C ILE A 943 -18.58 16.17 54.52
N ASP A 944 -19.46 15.18 54.75
CA ASP A 944 -20.26 14.55 53.70
C ASP A 944 -21.48 15.41 53.29
N LEU A 945 -22.11 15.10 52.14
CA LEU A 945 -23.24 15.87 51.61
C LEU A 945 -24.41 15.92 52.60
N GLU A 946 -24.72 14.77 53.22
CA GLU A 946 -25.78 14.58 54.22
C GLU A 946 -25.52 15.34 55.54
N GLU A 947 -24.29 15.79 55.78
CA GLU A 947 -23.90 16.61 56.93
C GLU A 947 -24.01 18.11 56.66
N MET A 948 -24.30 18.53 55.41
CA MET A 948 -24.48 19.94 55.02
C MET A 948 -25.92 20.42 55.26
N THR A 949 -26.06 21.68 55.67
CA THR A 949 -27.34 22.40 55.60
C THR A 949 -27.76 22.72 54.16
N TYR A 950 -29.05 22.93 53.92
CA TYR A 950 -29.53 23.37 52.59
C TYR A 950 -28.84 24.67 52.12
N ALA A 951 -28.56 25.60 53.03
CA ALA A 951 -27.86 26.84 52.72
C ALA A 951 -26.39 26.60 52.32
N GLU A 952 -25.68 25.69 52.99
CA GLU A 952 -24.31 25.29 52.62
C GLU A 952 -24.28 24.62 51.24
N VAL A 953 -25.18 23.68 50.96
CA VAL A 953 -25.29 23.03 49.63
C VAL A 953 -25.51 24.07 48.53
N LEU A 954 -26.42 25.03 48.73
CA LEU A 954 -26.70 26.08 47.77
C LEU A 954 -25.51 27.04 47.57
N ARG A 955 -24.87 27.50 48.66
CA ARG A 955 -23.66 28.34 48.60
C ARG A 955 -22.52 27.63 47.87
N ARG A 956 -22.25 26.38 48.23
CA ARG A 956 -21.16 25.57 47.70
C ARG A 956 -21.36 25.20 46.24
N PHE A 957 -22.61 24.95 45.82
CA PHE A 957 -22.94 24.76 44.41
C PHE A 957 -22.60 26.01 43.59
N ILE A 958 -23.05 27.19 44.02
CA ILE A 958 -22.77 28.47 43.32
C ILE A 958 -21.26 28.73 43.28
N ALA A 959 -20.57 28.61 44.42
CA ALA A 959 -19.13 28.87 44.53
C ALA A 959 -18.25 27.96 43.65
N LEU A 960 -18.78 26.85 43.15
CA LEU A 960 -18.09 25.93 42.24
C LEU A 960 -18.65 25.94 40.80
N THR A 961 -19.74 26.68 40.52
CA THR A 961 -20.38 26.70 39.18
C THR A 961 -20.60 28.09 38.58
N TYR A 962 -20.31 29.15 39.34
CA TYR A 962 -20.42 30.56 38.93
C TYR A 962 -19.09 31.28 39.16
N VAL A 963 -18.58 31.93 38.11
CA VAL A 963 -17.31 32.66 38.10
C VAL A 963 -17.56 34.09 38.57
N SER A 964 -17.61 34.31 39.88
CA SER A 964 -17.95 35.61 40.50
C SER A 964 -17.04 36.77 40.07
N ALA A 965 -15.80 36.49 39.64
CA ALA A 965 -14.87 37.50 39.12
C ALA A 965 -15.22 37.99 37.70
N GLU A 966 -16.01 37.23 36.95
CA GLU A 966 -16.40 37.51 35.56
C GLU A 966 -17.93 37.69 35.39
N GLY A 967 -18.71 37.46 36.43
CA GLY A 967 -20.17 37.66 36.43
C GLY A 967 -20.95 36.65 35.58
N ARG A 968 -20.40 35.44 35.38
CA ARG A 968 -21.00 34.40 34.52
C ARG A 968 -21.09 33.03 35.19
N TRP A 969 -22.03 32.22 34.73
CA TRP A 969 -22.00 30.78 34.94
C TRP A 969 -20.85 30.14 34.13
N ILE A 970 -20.34 29.00 34.60
CA ILE A 970 -19.45 28.15 33.81
C ILE A 970 -20.21 27.55 32.61
N ASP A 971 -21.49 27.23 32.79
CA ASP A 971 -22.41 26.69 31.77
C ASP A 971 -23.86 26.93 32.22
N ASP A 972 -24.76 27.32 31.31
CA ASP A 972 -26.18 27.61 31.62
C ASP A 972 -26.94 26.43 32.23
N SER A 973 -26.50 25.19 31.99
CA SER A 973 -27.12 24.02 32.60
C SER A 973 -26.93 23.93 34.12
N TYR A 974 -25.93 24.63 34.69
CA TYR A 974 -25.81 24.80 36.14
C TYR A 974 -26.81 25.81 36.70
N ARG A 975 -27.20 26.82 35.92
CA ARG A 975 -28.28 27.75 36.27
C ARG A 975 -29.62 26.99 36.35
N LEU A 976 -29.89 26.13 35.37
CA LEU A 976 -31.06 25.23 35.38
C LEU A 976 -31.00 24.18 36.51
N PHE A 977 -29.81 23.68 36.85
CA PHE A 977 -29.60 22.84 38.04
C PHE A 977 -30.02 23.57 39.31
N LEU A 978 -29.51 24.79 39.53
CA LEU A 978 -29.84 25.57 40.70
C LEU A 978 -31.35 25.87 40.77
N GLN A 979 -32.00 26.19 39.65
CA GLN A 979 -33.46 26.37 39.59
C GLN A 979 -34.23 25.14 40.07
N ASP A 980 -33.90 23.95 39.58
CA ASP A 980 -34.61 22.72 39.94
C ASP A 980 -34.34 22.30 41.38
N PHE A 981 -33.10 22.47 41.86
CA PHE A 981 -32.78 22.22 43.26
C PHE A 981 -33.46 23.22 44.21
N LEU A 982 -33.50 24.52 43.87
CA LEU A 982 -34.23 25.54 44.64
C LEU A 982 -35.74 25.25 44.74
N LYS A 983 -36.36 24.78 43.65
CA LYS A 983 -37.77 24.30 43.68
C LYS A 983 -37.94 23.14 44.67
N ARG A 984 -36.96 22.23 44.76
CA ARG A 984 -36.98 21.11 45.72
C ARG A 984 -36.78 21.56 47.16
N VAL A 985 -35.87 22.49 47.42
CA VAL A 985 -35.66 23.08 48.76
C VAL A 985 -36.93 23.76 49.25
N ASP A 986 -37.54 24.62 48.43
CA ASP A 986 -38.80 25.28 48.80
C ASP A 986 -39.94 24.29 49.03
N ALA A 987 -40.09 23.27 48.17
CA ALA A 987 -41.07 22.20 48.35
C ALA A 987 -40.81 21.30 49.59
N ARG A 988 -39.67 21.44 50.27
CA ARG A 988 -39.32 20.69 51.48
C ARG A 988 -39.41 21.53 52.76
N ILE A 989 -38.96 22.78 52.72
CA ILE A 989 -38.82 23.65 53.92
C ILE A 989 -39.46 25.03 53.77
N GLY A 990 -40.23 25.28 52.70
CA GLY A 990 -40.98 26.51 52.48
C GLY A 990 -42.28 26.59 53.28
N ASP A 991 -42.65 27.82 53.66
CA ASP A 991 -43.92 28.11 54.33
C ASP A 991 -45.13 27.85 53.42
N VAL A 992 -46.22 27.35 54.01
CA VAL A 992 -47.51 27.14 53.33
C VAL A 992 -48.28 28.46 53.09
N ALA A 993 -47.70 29.61 53.48
CA ALA A 993 -48.32 30.92 53.41
C ALA A 993 -47.96 31.69 52.11
N PRO A 994 -48.89 32.45 51.50
CA PRO A 994 -48.66 33.13 50.23
C PRO A 994 -47.84 34.41 50.38
N GLY A 995 -46.51 34.27 50.35
CA GLY A 995 -45.61 35.36 49.97
C GLY A 995 -45.56 35.57 48.44
N PRO A 996 -44.78 36.54 47.93
CA PRO A 996 -44.42 36.59 46.51
C PRO A 996 -43.82 35.26 46.07
N GLY A 997 -44.28 34.74 44.93
CA GLY A 997 -44.03 33.36 44.52
C GLY A 997 -42.56 33.11 44.20
N LEU A 998 -42.11 31.85 44.37
CA LEU A 998 -40.71 31.45 44.13
C LEU A 998 -40.18 31.87 42.74
N SER A 999 -41.08 31.93 41.75
CA SER A 999 -40.84 32.38 40.38
C SER A 999 -40.26 33.79 40.24
N GLU A 1000 -40.43 34.67 41.23
CA GLU A 1000 -39.86 36.03 41.21
C GLU A 1000 -38.39 36.07 41.63
N VAL A 1001 -37.92 35.06 42.39
CA VAL A 1001 -36.55 35.00 42.94
C VAL A 1001 -35.70 33.84 42.42
N ASN A 1002 -36.27 32.91 41.65
CA ASN A 1002 -35.53 31.86 40.95
C ASN A 1002 -35.60 31.94 39.40
N GLY A 1003 -36.20 33.01 38.86
CA GLY A 1003 -36.27 33.26 37.42
C GLY A 1003 -34.91 33.50 36.76
N ASP A 1004 -34.87 33.43 35.44
CA ASP A 1004 -33.63 33.51 34.64
C ASP A 1004 -32.84 34.80 34.87
N GLU A 1005 -33.52 35.96 34.95
CA GLU A 1005 -32.87 37.25 35.24
C GLU A 1005 -32.35 37.34 36.68
N ALA A 1006 -33.08 36.79 37.66
CA ALA A 1006 -32.65 36.79 39.06
C ALA A 1006 -31.38 35.96 39.26
N LEU A 1007 -31.26 34.82 38.56
CA LEU A 1007 -30.09 33.95 38.61
C LEU A 1007 -28.95 34.37 37.67
N ALA A 1008 -28.98 35.59 37.11
CA ALA A 1008 -27.78 36.22 36.56
C ALA A 1008 -26.78 36.61 37.67
N ASP A 1009 -27.27 37.02 38.85
CA ASP A 1009 -26.53 37.09 40.10
C ASP A 1009 -27.09 36.07 41.11
N PRO A 1010 -26.62 34.80 41.06
CA PRO A 1010 -27.09 33.77 41.97
C PRO A 1010 -26.71 34.04 43.44
N THR A 1011 -25.72 34.91 43.70
CA THR A 1011 -25.32 35.25 45.07
C THR A 1011 -26.36 36.19 45.70
N THR A 1012 -26.80 37.22 44.99
CA THR A 1012 -27.89 38.10 45.45
C THR A 1012 -29.21 37.35 45.52
N ALA A 1013 -29.54 36.52 44.53
CA ALA A 1013 -30.75 35.70 44.54
C ALA A 1013 -30.78 34.71 45.72
N LEU A 1014 -29.69 33.98 45.99
CA LEU A 1014 -29.61 33.08 47.14
C LEU A 1014 -29.78 33.85 48.47
N ASN A 1015 -29.15 35.02 48.60
CA ASN A 1015 -29.32 35.86 49.79
C ASN A 1015 -30.76 36.38 49.98
N ALA A 1016 -31.55 36.52 48.92
CA ALA A 1016 -32.99 36.81 49.03
C ALA A 1016 -33.79 35.56 49.44
N ILE A 1017 -33.44 34.40 48.89
CA ILE A 1017 -34.12 33.12 49.18
C ILE A 1017 -33.87 32.67 50.63
N LEU A 1018 -32.63 32.75 51.13
CA LEU A 1018 -32.29 32.35 52.51
C LEU A 1018 -32.93 33.26 53.56
N LYS A 1019 -33.18 34.54 53.25
CA LYS A 1019 -33.97 35.45 54.11
C LYS A 1019 -35.43 35.04 54.23
N ARG A 1020 -35.99 34.38 53.20
CA ARG A 1020 -37.36 33.83 53.21
C ARG A 1020 -37.39 32.41 53.80
N LEU A 1021 -36.30 31.64 53.67
CA LEU A 1021 -36.15 30.28 54.20
C LEU A 1021 -35.07 30.23 55.30
N PRO A 1022 -35.23 30.90 56.45
CA PRO A 1022 -34.20 30.91 57.50
C PRO A 1022 -33.89 29.52 58.04
N THR A 1023 -34.84 28.58 57.97
CA THR A 1023 -34.67 27.16 58.29
C THR A 1023 -33.56 26.49 57.48
N ALA A 1024 -33.27 26.97 56.26
CA ALA A 1024 -32.22 26.44 55.40
C ALA A 1024 -30.81 26.57 55.98
N GLU A 1025 -30.59 27.53 56.90
CA GLU A 1025 -29.30 27.80 57.57
C GLU A 1025 -29.02 26.84 58.73
N ALA A 1026 -30.01 26.05 59.16
CA ALA A 1026 -29.93 25.17 60.34
C ALA A 1026 -30.38 23.73 60.07
N GLN A 1027 -31.14 23.49 59.01
CA GLN A 1027 -31.62 22.16 58.65
C GLN A 1027 -30.68 21.48 57.65
N LEU A 1028 -30.16 20.31 58.05
CA LEU A 1028 -29.42 19.39 57.20
C LEU A 1028 -30.25 18.91 56.01
N ILE A 1029 -29.60 18.64 54.88
CA ILE A 1029 -30.24 18.05 53.70
C ILE A 1029 -30.83 16.67 54.05
N GLY A 1030 -32.09 16.44 53.66
CA GLY A 1030 -32.72 15.14 53.86
C GLY A 1030 -32.16 14.11 52.87
N THR A 1031 -32.05 12.84 53.25
CA THR A 1031 -31.47 11.77 52.40
C THR A 1031 -32.10 11.71 50.99
N GLN A 1032 -33.43 11.82 50.90
CA GLN A 1032 -34.16 11.89 49.62
C GLN A 1032 -33.78 13.08 48.71
N ASP A 1033 -33.21 14.12 49.29
CA ASP A 1033 -32.88 15.38 48.61
C ASP A 1033 -31.37 15.43 48.30
N ALA A 1034 -30.53 14.76 49.09
CA ALA A 1034 -29.17 14.40 48.73
C ALA A 1034 -29.16 13.40 47.54
N GLU A 1035 -29.98 12.35 47.58
CA GLU A 1035 -30.24 11.45 46.45
C GLU A 1035 -30.70 12.23 45.20
N TYR A 1036 -31.62 13.18 45.37
CA TYR A 1036 -32.08 14.04 44.26
C TYR A 1036 -30.95 14.92 43.71
N PHE A 1037 -30.12 15.52 44.57
CA PHE A 1037 -28.95 16.31 44.16
C PHE A 1037 -27.94 15.46 43.37
N LEU A 1038 -27.67 14.22 43.80
CA LEU A 1038 -26.83 13.27 43.08
C LEU A 1038 -27.43 12.89 41.71
N LEU A 1039 -28.75 12.66 41.64
CA LEU A 1039 -29.46 12.44 40.36
C LEU A 1039 -29.36 13.66 39.42
N LEU A 1040 -29.43 14.88 39.93
CA LEU A 1040 -29.18 16.09 39.15
C LEU A 1040 -27.72 16.16 38.65
N CYS A 1041 -26.73 15.72 39.44
CA CYS A 1041 -25.32 15.63 39.04
C CYS A 1041 -25.07 14.62 37.90
N GLN A 1042 -25.92 13.61 37.75
CA GLN A 1042 -25.83 12.59 36.69
C GLN A 1042 -26.74 12.88 35.48
N ARG A 1043 -27.49 14.01 35.49
CA ARG A 1043 -28.49 14.33 34.48
C ARG A 1043 -27.91 14.41 33.06
N ARG A 1044 -28.63 13.85 32.09
CA ARG A 1044 -28.27 13.92 30.67
C ARG A 1044 -28.64 15.28 30.09
N GLY A 1045 -27.78 15.83 29.24
CA GLY A 1045 -27.98 17.14 28.60
C GLY A 1045 -27.47 18.33 29.42
N THR A 1046 -26.96 18.12 30.64
CA THR A 1046 -26.26 19.14 31.43
C THR A 1046 -24.75 18.89 31.40
N LYS A 1047 -23.94 19.95 31.59
CA LYS A 1047 -22.49 19.83 31.73
C LYS A 1047 -22.15 19.03 33.00
N PRO A 1048 -21.18 18.10 32.97
CA PRO A 1048 -20.80 17.32 34.16
C PRO A 1048 -20.21 18.21 35.26
N VAL A 1049 -20.68 18.04 36.49
CA VAL A 1049 -20.33 18.91 37.61
C VAL A 1049 -18.81 19.01 37.86
N PRO A 1050 -18.28 20.20 38.22
CA PRO A 1050 -16.86 20.46 38.42
C PRO A 1050 -16.35 20.01 39.81
N PHE A 1051 -17.01 19.05 40.45
CA PHE A 1051 -16.71 18.58 41.80
C PHE A 1051 -17.05 17.09 41.96
N VAL A 1052 -16.51 16.47 43.01
CA VAL A 1052 -16.86 15.12 43.44
C VAL A 1052 -17.88 15.22 44.58
N PRO A 1053 -19.15 14.80 44.40
CA PRO A 1053 -20.19 14.94 45.42
C PRO A 1053 -20.26 13.77 46.42
N VAL A 1054 -19.72 12.60 46.06
CA VAL A 1054 -19.76 11.37 46.88
C VAL A 1054 -18.64 10.40 46.46
N LEU A 1055 -18.22 9.50 47.35
CA LEU A 1055 -17.30 8.39 47.07
C LEU A 1055 -18.05 7.05 46.93
N ASP A 1056 -18.79 6.92 45.83
CA ASP A 1056 -19.65 5.77 45.47
C ASP A 1056 -19.06 4.93 44.31
N GLU A 1057 -19.85 4.01 43.74
CA GLU A 1057 -19.49 3.27 42.53
C GLU A 1057 -19.34 4.16 41.27
N ASN A 1058 -19.88 5.38 41.28
CA ASN A 1058 -19.81 6.35 40.19
C ASN A 1058 -18.59 7.28 40.29
N PHE A 1059 -17.77 7.19 41.34
CA PHE A 1059 -16.58 8.01 41.58
C PHE A 1059 -15.65 8.13 40.36
N GLU A 1060 -15.43 7.05 39.60
CA GLU A 1060 -14.59 7.10 38.37
C GLU A 1060 -15.18 8.08 37.33
N THR A 1061 -16.50 8.08 37.18
CA THR A 1061 -17.23 9.00 36.29
C THR A 1061 -17.17 10.43 36.81
N TYR A 1062 -17.44 10.64 38.11
CA TYR A 1062 -17.36 11.98 38.71
C TYR A 1062 -15.96 12.58 38.58
N PHE A 1063 -14.91 11.78 38.74
CA PHE A 1063 -13.52 12.21 38.59
C PHE A 1063 -13.16 12.47 37.11
N LYS A 1064 -13.19 11.45 36.24
CA LYS A 1064 -12.58 11.49 34.90
C LYS A 1064 -13.34 12.31 33.84
N LYS A 1065 -14.67 12.39 33.92
CA LYS A 1065 -15.53 12.92 32.85
C LYS A 1065 -15.35 14.43 32.63
N ASP A 1066 -15.33 14.87 31.38
CA ASP A 1066 -15.22 16.29 31.00
C ASP A 1066 -14.05 17.03 31.67
N SER A 1067 -12.84 16.49 31.49
CA SER A 1067 -11.59 16.88 32.17
C SER A 1067 -10.53 17.48 31.22
N LEU A 1068 -10.98 18.30 30.27
CA LEU A 1068 -10.15 18.97 29.26
C LEU A 1068 -10.37 20.50 29.19
N TRP A 1069 -11.61 20.98 29.28
CA TRP A 1069 -11.96 22.40 29.12
C TRP A 1069 -11.34 23.33 30.18
N GLN A 1070 -11.04 22.78 31.37
CA GLN A 1070 -10.34 23.46 32.45
C GLN A 1070 -8.93 23.96 32.06
N SER A 1071 -8.36 23.44 30.96
CA SER A 1071 -7.07 23.89 30.41
C SER A 1071 -7.15 25.19 29.58
N GLU A 1072 -8.37 25.65 29.28
CA GLU A 1072 -8.63 26.84 28.48
C GLU A 1072 -9.33 27.91 29.36
N ASP A 1073 -10.36 27.52 30.12
CA ASP A 1073 -11.01 28.37 31.15
C ASP A 1073 -10.48 28.07 32.57
N LEU A 1074 -9.49 28.85 33.01
CA LEU A 1074 -8.93 28.77 34.37
C LEU A 1074 -9.69 29.58 35.42
N ALA A 1075 -10.46 30.60 35.01
CA ALA A 1075 -11.23 31.42 35.96
C ALA A 1075 -12.36 30.59 36.62
N ALA A 1076 -12.78 29.53 35.93
CA ALA A 1076 -13.69 28.49 36.39
C ALA A 1076 -13.02 27.35 37.20
N VAL A 1077 -11.72 27.41 37.47
CA VAL A 1077 -10.98 26.41 38.27
C VAL A 1077 -10.60 27.02 39.62
N ALA A 1078 -10.73 26.24 40.70
CA ALA A 1078 -10.30 26.67 42.03
C ALA A 1078 -8.83 27.16 42.02
N ASP A 1079 -8.60 28.32 42.65
CA ASP A 1079 -7.32 29.01 42.82
C ASP A 1079 -6.51 29.39 41.55
N ALA A 1080 -6.97 29.01 40.34
CA ALA A 1080 -6.43 29.42 39.03
C ALA A 1080 -4.90 29.25 38.80
N ASP A 1081 -4.26 28.30 39.50
CA ASP A 1081 -2.80 28.08 39.51
C ASP A 1081 -2.26 27.24 38.33
N VAL A 1082 -1.35 27.81 37.51
CA VAL A 1082 -0.60 27.02 36.49
C VAL A 1082 0.78 27.53 35.98
N GLY A 1083 1.34 28.67 36.45
CA GLY A 1083 2.69 29.18 36.05
C GLY A 1083 2.84 29.69 34.59
N ARG A 1084 3.61 30.77 34.27
CA ARG A 1084 3.37 31.63 33.05
C ARG A 1084 4.58 31.93 32.12
N VAL A 1085 4.31 32.17 30.80
CA VAL A 1085 5.10 32.76 29.65
C VAL A 1085 4.61 32.16 28.28
N ARG A 1086 5.15 32.57 27.10
CA ARG A 1086 4.63 32.33 25.72
C ARG A 1086 5.69 32.39 24.59
N PRO A 1087 5.45 31.78 23.40
CA PRO A 1087 6.10 32.13 22.11
C PRO A 1087 5.10 32.39 20.94
N SER A 1088 5.61 32.61 19.72
CA SER A 1088 4.85 33.08 18.52
C SER A 1088 5.21 32.38 17.21
N ASP A 1089 4.33 32.53 16.19
CA ASP A 1089 4.44 32.12 14.77
C ASP A 1089 5.16 30.78 14.49
N ILE A 1090 4.41 29.69 14.65
CA ILE A 1090 4.95 28.32 14.63
C ILE A 1090 5.02 27.77 13.20
N LEU A 1091 3.93 27.88 12.43
CA LEU A 1091 3.77 27.17 11.16
C LEU A 1091 4.66 27.78 10.07
N GLY A 1092 4.76 29.11 10.01
CA GLY A 1092 5.65 29.82 9.09
C GLY A 1092 7.10 29.38 9.24
N ASN A 1093 7.62 29.34 10.47
CA ASN A 1093 9.01 28.97 10.74
C ASN A 1093 9.34 27.51 10.36
N ILE A 1094 8.42 26.57 10.59
CA ILE A 1094 8.60 25.17 10.17
C ILE A 1094 8.64 25.09 8.63
N TYR A 1095 7.71 25.77 7.96
CA TYR A 1095 7.54 25.66 6.52
C TYR A 1095 8.66 26.33 5.71
N HIS A 1096 9.06 27.55 6.08
CA HIS A 1096 10.20 28.21 5.43
C HIS A 1096 11.50 27.44 5.67
N GLY A 1097 11.67 26.83 6.85
CA GLY A 1097 12.79 25.91 7.11
C GLY A 1097 12.80 24.68 6.20
N HIS A 1098 11.65 24.14 5.79
CA HIS A 1098 11.59 23.10 4.75
C HIS A 1098 12.00 23.61 3.37
N ILE A 1099 11.57 24.83 3.00
CA ILE A 1099 11.95 25.46 1.72
C ILE A 1099 13.46 25.72 1.69
N GLU A 1100 14.03 26.31 2.73
CA GLU A 1100 15.47 26.56 2.86
C GLU A 1100 16.29 25.27 2.75
N CYS A 1101 15.88 24.20 3.46
CA CYS A 1101 16.54 22.90 3.35
C CYS A 1101 16.49 22.31 1.94
N LEU A 1102 15.39 22.49 1.19
CA LEU A 1102 15.29 22.03 -0.20
C LEU A 1102 16.14 22.87 -1.16
N GLN A 1103 16.18 24.19 -1.00
CA GLN A 1103 17.06 25.09 -1.78
C GLN A 1103 18.56 24.85 -1.51
N GLN A 1104 18.91 24.31 -0.34
CA GLN A 1104 20.28 23.92 0.01
C GLN A 1104 20.63 22.51 -0.48
N GLN A 1105 19.66 21.59 -0.58
CA GLN A 1105 19.91 20.21 -1.01
C GLN A 1105 19.87 20.01 -2.53
N ASP A 1106 19.15 20.84 -3.29
CA ASP A 1106 19.06 20.71 -4.75
C ASP A 1106 19.75 21.88 -5.47
N PRO A 1107 20.91 21.65 -6.13
CA PRO A 1107 21.63 22.68 -6.88
C PRO A 1107 20.87 23.23 -8.09
N GLU A 1108 19.85 22.52 -8.61
CA GLU A 1108 19.06 22.98 -9.77
C GLU A 1108 18.33 24.28 -9.43
N TYR A 1109 17.79 24.42 -8.21
CA TYR A 1109 17.14 25.66 -7.74
C TYR A 1109 18.08 26.87 -7.63
N GLN A 1110 19.40 26.65 -7.62
CA GLN A 1110 20.42 27.72 -7.60
C GLN A 1110 20.93 28.10 -9.00
N GLN A 1111 20.65 27.26 -10.02
CA GLN A 1111 21.09 27.48 -11.40
C GLN A 1111 19.93 27.95 -12.29
N ASP A 1112 18.82 27.21 -12.27
CA ASP A 1112 17.66 27.44 -13.14
C ASP A 1112 16.48 28.13 -12.41
N GLY A 1113 16.53 28.17 -11.07
CA GLY A 1113 15.48 28.72 -10.22
C GLY A 1113 14.39 27.72 -9.86
N ILE A 1114 13.32 28.20 -9.21
CA ILE A 1114 12.17 27.35 -8.83
C ILE A 1114 11.17 27.32 -10.00
N PRO A 1115 10.72 26.13 -10.46
CA PRO A 1115 9.72 26.02 -11.53
C PRO A 1115 8.41 26.76 -11.21
N ILE A 1116 7.93 27.57 -12.15
CA ILE A 1116 6.69 28.34 -12.01
C ILE A 1116 5.52 27.60 -12.66
N VAL A 1117 4.35 27.55 -11.99
CA VAL A 1117 3.09 27.01 -12.52
C VAL A 1117 1.92 27.95 -12.21
N ASP A 1118 0.93 28.05 -13.09
CA ASP A 1118 -0.23 28.94 -12.85
C ASP A 1118 -1.21 28.40 -11.81
N CYS A 1119 -1.38 27.07 -11.76
CA CYS A 1119 -2.28 26.40 -10.85
C CYS A 1119 -1.66 25.10 -10.31
N PHE A 1120 -2.01 24.77 -9.07
CA PHE A 1120 -1.44 23.63 -8.36
C PHE A 1120 -2.50 22.53 -8.21
N SER A 1121 -2.45 21.54 -9.11
CA SER A 1121 -3.47 20.49 -9.27
C SER A 1121 -2.97 19.11 -8.81
N PRO A 1122 -3.85 18.27 -8.21
CA PRO A 1122 -3.56 16.86 -7.96
C PRO A 1122 -3.77 15.99 -9.21
N TYR A 1123 -4.46 16.49 -10.24
CA TYR A 1123 -4.75 15.72 -11.44
C TYR A 1123 -3.55 15.66 -12.39
N SER A 1124 -3.00 14.46 -12.57
CA SER A 1124 -1.98 14.22 -13.57
C SER A 1124 -2.58 14.29 -14.98
N VAL A 1125 -1.95 15.07 -15.86
CA VAL A 1125 -2.40 15.24 -17.25
C VAL A 1125 -2.22 13.91 -18.02
N PRO A 1126 -3.26 13.38 -18.68
CA PRO A 1126 -3.12 12.21 -19.55
C PRO A 1126 -2.18 12.51 -20.71
N GLN A 1127 -1.26 11.60 -21.00
CA GLN A 1127 -0.46 11.64 -22.23
C GLN A 1127 -1.34 11.27 -23.43
N ASP A 1128 -1.02 11.78 -24.62
CA ASP A 1128 -1.87 11.69 -25.82
C ASP A 1128 -2.32 10.26 -26.17
N TRP A 1129 -1.45 9.26 -25.96
CA TRP A 1129 -1.79 7.84 -26.18
C TRP A 1129 -2.94 7.35 -25.28
N ARG A 1130 -3.06 7.89 -24.07
CA ARG A 1130 -4.13 7.55 -23.12
C ARG A 1130 -5.45 8.23 -23.48
N LEU A 1131 -5.40 9.39 -24.13
CA LEU A 1131 -6.60 10.03 -24.68
C LEU A 1131 -7.19 9.16 -25.80
N ALA A 1132 -6.35 8.68 -26.73
CA ALA A 1132 -6.78 7.78 -27.78
C ALA A 1132 -7.41 6.48 -27.26
N GLU A 1133 -6.82 5.83 -26.22
CA GLU A 1133 -7.42 4.64 -25.59
C GLU A 1133 -8.80 4.88 -24.98
N LEU A 1134 -9.12 6.13 -24.62
CA LEU A 1134 -10.41 6.55 -24.07
C LEU A 1134 -11.40 7.03 -25.16
N GLY A 1135 -11.08 6.85 -26.44
CA GLY A 1135 -11.89 7.33 -27.57
C GLY A 1135 -11.85 8.85 -27.78
N ILE A 1136 -10.91 9.55 -27.12
CA ILE A 1136 -10.71 11.00 -27.25
C ILE A 1136 -9.69 11.25 -28.35
N HIS A 1137 -10.15 11.74 -29.50
CA HIS A 1137 -9.31 12.10 -30.63
C HIS A 1137 -8.98 13.60 -30.57
N CYS A 1138 -7.70 13.92 -30.63
CA CYS A 1138 -7.17 15.29 -30.64
C CYS A 1138 -6.50 15.56 -32.00
N SER A 1139 -7.01 16.51 -32.78
CA SER A 1139 -6.50 16.81 -34.13
C SER A 1139 -6.23 18.31 -34.35
N PRO A 1140 -5.13 18.69 -35.04
CA PRO A 1140 -4.85 20.08 -35.36
C PRO A 1140 -5.72 20.57 -36.53
N VAL A 1141 -6.35 21.73 -36.38
CA VAL A 1141 -7.26 22.32 -37.39
C VAL A 1141 -6.45 23.08 -38.44
N GLY A 1142 -5.77 22.33 -39.30
CA GLY A 1142 -4.87 22.87 -40.33
C GLY A 1142 -3.72 23.68 -39.73
N ASN A 1143 -3.26 24.71 -40.45
CA ASN A 1143 -2.13 25.54 -40.03
C ASN A 1143 -2.51 26.67 -39.04
N THR A 1144 -3.68 26.60 -38.38
CA THR A 1144 -4.19 27.67 -37.50
C THR A 1144 -3.60 27.66 -36.09
N GLY A 1145 -3.01 26.53 -35.67
CA GLY A 1145 -2.61 26.31 -34.27
C GLY A 1145 -3.75 25.94 -33.32
N ALA A 1146 -4.99 25.81 -33.82
CA ALA A 1146 -6.12 25.31 -33.05
C ALA A 1146 -6.12 23.77 -32.98
N MET A 1147 -6.63 23.23 -31.87
CA MET A 1147 -6.81 21.80 -31.63
C MET A 1147 -8.30 21.47 -31.46
N LEU A 1148 -8.77 20.43 -32.15
CA LEU A 1148 -10.12 19.88 -32.05
C LEU A 1148 -10.11 18.59 -31.22
N TYR A 1149 -11.04 18.49 -30.27
CA TYR A 1149 -11.26 17.35 -29.38
C TYR A 1149 -12.63 16.76 -29.70
N GLU A 1150 -12.69 15.46 -29.99
CA GLU A 1150 -13.91 14.76 -30.39
C GLU A 1150 -13.93 13.31 -29.90
N VAL A 1151 -15.13 12.73 -29.75
CA VAL A 1151 -15.29 11.32 -29.37
C VAL A 1151 -15.54 10.49 -30.64
N LYS A 1152 -14.53 9.71 -31.05
CA LYS A 1152 -14.56 8.91 -32.30
C LYS A 1152 -14.14 7.45 -32.07
N PRO A 1153 -14.44 6.54 -33.00
CA PRO A 1153 -13.88 5.19 -33.00
C PRO A 1153 -12.40 5.18 -33.37
N LEU A 1154 -11.63 4.26 -32.79
CA LEU A 1154 -10.32 3.89 -33.34
C LEU A 1154 -10.49 3.31 -34.74
N ASP A 1155 -9.66 3.77 -35.67
CA ASP A 1155 -9.60 3.23 -37.03
C ASP A 1155 -9.32 1.72 -37.01
N GLY A 1156 -10.22 0.95 -37.63
CA GLY A 1156 -10.09 -0.50 -37.78
C GLY A 1156 -10.57 -1.36 -36.61
N ALA A 1157 -11.06 -0.79 -35.50
CA ALA A 1157 -11.54 -1.56 -34.35
C ALA A 1157 -13.02 -2.03 -34.52
N PRO A 1158 -13.32 -3.35 -34.56
CA PRO A 1158 -14.69 -3.83 -34.69
C PRO A 1158 -15.44 -3.79 -33.34
N GLY A 1159 -16.10 -2.67 -33.05
CA GLY A 1159 -16.95 -2.51 -31.86
C GLY A 1159 -17.59 -1.13 -31.76
N ALA A 1160 -18.49 -0.95 -30.78
CA ALA A 1160 -18.89 0.39 -30.37
C ALA A 1160 -17.75 1.01 -29.55
N PRO A 1161 -17.31 2.26 -29.82
CA PRO A 1161 -16.21 2.85 -29.09
C PRO A 1161 -16.57 3.12 -27.62
N PRO A 1162 -15.61 3.00 -26.69
CA PRO A 1162 -15.81 3.46 -25.32
C PRO A 1162 -16.13 4.96 -25.35
N THR A 1163 -17.21 5.35 -24.69
CA THR A 1163 -17.45 6.77 -24.40
C THR A 1163 -16.59 7.11 -23.18
N PRO A 1164 -15.73 8.15 -23.23
CA PRO A 1164 -14.91 8.54 -22.08
C PRO A 1164 -15.78 8.95 -20.91
N SER A 1165 -15.32 8.73 -19.68
CA SER A 1165 -16.02 9.31 -18.53
C SER A 1165 -15.96 10.85 -18.59
N LEU A 1166 -16.96 11.50 -17.99
CA LEU A 1166 -16.98 12.95 -17.89
C LEU A 1166 -15.72 13.52 -17.23
N ALA A 1167 -15.15 12.82 -16.26
CA ALA A 1167 -13.91 13.24 -15.60
C ALA A 1167 -12.72 13.22 -16.57
N GLU A 1168 -12.56 12.14 -17.34
CA GLU A 1168 -11.46 12.00 -18.31
C GLU A 1168 -11.58 13.00 -19.46
N TRP A 1169 -12.78 13.21 -19.97
CA TRP A 1169 -13.07 14.20 -21.02
C TRP A 1169 -12.73 15.63 -20.58
N LEU A 1170 -13.23 16.07 -19.42
CA LEU A 1170 -12.93 17.41 -18.89
C LEU A 1170 -11.43 17.57 -18.59
N VAL A 1171 -10.77 16.52 -18.09
CA VAL A 1171 -9.32 16.55 -17.85
C VAL A 1171 -8.53 16.73 -19.15
N ALA A 1172 -8.97 16.11 -20.25
CA ALA A 1172 -8.39 16.30 -21.58
C ALA A 1172 -8.56 17.74 -22.11
N LEU A 1173 -9.77 18.31 -21.97
CA LEU A 1173 -10.04 19.71 -22.38
C LEU A 1173 -9.23 20.74 -21.58
N GLY A 1174 -8.92 20.45 -20.31
CA GLY A 1174 -7.99 21.25 -19.49
C GLY A 1174 -6.56 21.26 -20.05
N GLY A 1175 -6.09 20.12 -20.55
CA GLY A 1175 -4.77 19.94 -21.17
C GLY A 1175 -3.57 20.17 -20.24
N SER A 1176 -2.38 20.28 -20.85
CA SER A 1176 -1.08 20.22 -20.16
C SER A 1176 -0.53 21.53 -19.60
N ASN A 1177 -0.79 22.65 -20.27
CA ASN A 1177 -0.04 23.90 -20.08
C ASN A 1177 -0.40 24.70 -18.81
N GLY A 1178 -1.11 24.09 -17.84
CA GLY A 1178 -1.62 24.80 -16.67
C GLY A 1178 -2.70 25.82 -17.04
N GLY A 1179 -2.56 27.04 -16.51
CA GLY A 1179 -3.48 28.16 -16.72
C GLY A 1179 -4.90 27.97 -16.18
N TRP A 1180 -5.71 29.00 -16.42
CA TRP A 1180 -7.13 29.01 -16.04
C TRP A 1180 -7.93 27.88 -16.70
N ARG A 1181 -7.61 27.51 -17.95
CA ARG A 1181 -8.32 26.44 -18.70
C ARG A 1181 -8.26 25.11 -17.97
N GLN A 1182 -7.10 24.76 -17.39
CA GLN A 1182 -6.97 23.53 -16.62
C GLN A 1182 -7.84 23.59 -15.36
N ALA A 1183 -7.77 24.67 -14.58
CA ALA A 1183 -8.61 24.85 -13.39
C ALA A 1183 -10.12 24.83 -13.70
N PHE A 1184 -10.53 25.51 -14.78
CA PHE A 1184 -11.92 25.64 -15.24
C PHE A 1184 -12.59 24.29 -15.51
N PHE A 1185 -11.90 23.37 -16.18
CA PHE A 1185 -12.42 22.02 -16.45
C PHE A 1185 -12.15 21.01 -15.32
N HIS A 1186 -11.04 21.12 -14.59
CA HIS A 1186 -10.69 20.17 -13.52
C HIS A 1186 -11.51 20.39 -12.23
N ALA A 1187 -12.03 21.60 -11.99
CA ALA A 1187 -12.84 21.90 -10.82
C ALA A 1187 -14.16 21.10 -10.81
N ALA A 1188 -14.35 20.25 -9.80
CA ALA A 1188 -15.63 19.54 -9.58
C ALA A 1188 -16.74 20.49 -9.07
N THR A 1189 -16.36 21.51 -8.30
CA THR A 1189 -17.24 22.51 -7.68
C THR A 1189 -16.69 23.91 -7.89
N ILE A 1190 -17.57 24.90 -8.04
CA ILE A 1190 -17.20 26.33 -8.07
C ILE A 1190 -17.72 27.06 -6.83
N VAL A 1191 -17.13 28.22 -6.54
CA VAL A 1191 -17.50 29.07 -5.39
C VAL A 1191 -18.54 30.10 -5.84
N GLN A 1192 -19.64 30.23 -5.09
CA GLN A 1192 -20.66 31.24 -5.28
C GLN A 1192 -20.84 32.04 -3.98
N GLY A 1193 -20.26 33.24 -3.94
CA GLY A 1193 -20.13 34.02 -2.70
C GLY A 1193 -19.17 33.32 -1.72
N ARG A 1194 -19.73 32.69 -0.68
CA ARG A 1194 -19.00 31.79 0.24
C ARG A 1194 -19.42 30.32 0.10
N ALA A 1195 -20.55 30.04 -0.54
CA ALA A 1195 -21.03 28.69 -0.76
C ALA A 1195 -20.27 28.03 -1.93
N ILE A 1196 -20.41 26.71 -2.04
CA ILE A 1196 -20.00 25.94 -3.20
C ILE A 1196 -21.22 25.30 -3.88
N CYS A 1197 -21.12 25.12 -5.19
CA CYS A 1197 -22.08 24.33 -5.97
C CYS A 1197 -21.33 23.41 -6.96
N GLU A 1198 -22.03 22.44 -7.55
CA GLU A 1198 -21.48 21.66 -8.66
C GLU A 1198 -21.07 22.61 -9.80
N ASN A 1199 -19.89 22.39 -10.37
CA ASN A 1199 -19.44 23.18 -11.51
C ASN A 1199 -20.38 22.92 -12.72
N PRO A 1200 -21.19 23.91 -13.19
CA PRO A 1200 -22.21 23.67 -14.23
C PRO A 1200 -21.59 23.30 -15.59
N LEU A 1201 -20.31 23.62 -15.80
CA LEU A 1201 -19.51 23.19 -16.96
C LEU A 1201 -19.54 21.68 -17.16
N ARG A 1202 -19.63 20.91 -16.07
CA ARG A 1202 -19.72 19.45 -16.08
C ARG A 1202 -20.94 18.94 -16.83
N ARG A 1203 -22.02 19.72 -16.86
CA ARG A 1203 -23.26 19.40 -17.59
C ARG A 1203 -23.25 19.95 -19.03
N LEU A 1204 -22.62 21.10 -19.26
CA LEU A 1204 -22.50 21.71 -20.59
C LEU A 1204 -21.51 20.95 -21.50
N PHE A 1205 -20.36 20.56 -20.96
CA PHE A 1205 -19.30 19.84 -21.68
C PHE A 1205 -19.40 18.32 -21.50
N GLN A 1206 -20.61 17.78 -21.33
CA GLN A 1206 -20.84 16.34 -21.30
C GLN A 1206 -20.45 15.72 -22.67
N PRO A 1207 -19.54 14.72 -22.73
CA PRO A 1207 -19.14 14.12 -24.00
C PRO A 1207 -20.34 13.43 -24.67
N THR A 1208 -20.62 13.80 -25.92
CA THR A 1208 -21.57 13.11 -26.80
C THR A 1208 -20.88 12.74 -28.12
N ARG A 1209 -21.53 11.95 -28.97
CA ARG A 1209 -21.04 11.64 -30.33
C ARG A 1209 -21.45 12.69 -31.37
N GLU A 1210 -22.23 13.67 -30.95
CA GLU A 1210 -22.77 14.74 -31.81
C GLU A 1210 -22.09 16.09 -31.52
N SER A 1211 -21.26 16.19 -30.47
CA SER A 1211 -20.49 17.40 -30.16
C SER A 1211 -18.98 17.25 -30.33
N TYR A 1212 -18.30 18.37 -30.55
CA TYR A 1212 -16.84 18.49 -30.49
C TYR A 1212 -16.44 19.83 -29.86
N VAL A 1213 -15.23 19.87 -29.29
CA VAL A 1213 -14.68 21.09 -28.67
C VAL A 1213 -13.44 21.52 -29.45
N MET A 1214 -13.45 22.74 -29.97
CA MET A 1214 -12.26 23.37 -30.54
C MET A 1214 -11.61 24.27 -29.51
N VAL A 1215 -10.28 24.25 -29.44
CA VAL A 1215 -9.47 25.17 -28.64
C VAL A 1215 -8.51 25.91 -29.57
N GLN A 1216 -8.69 27.22 -29.72
CA GLN A 1216 -7.88 28.11 -30.56
C GLN A 1216 -6.97 28.96 -29.69
N GLN A 1217 -5.84 29.45 -30.22
CA GLN A 1217 -4.96 30.40 -29.53
C GLN A 1217 -5.31 31.85 -29.93
N GLY A 1218 -5.33 32.77 -28.96
CA GLY A 1218 -5.63 34.18 -29.20
C GLY A 1218 -4.69 34.85 -30.21
N HIS A 1219 -5.24 35.61 -31.16
CA HIS A 1219 -4.47 36.30 -32.21
C HIS A 1219 -3.92 37.67 -31.77
N GLY A 1220 -2.88 37.64 -30.94
CA GLY A 1220 -1.83 38.67 -30.93
C GLY A 1220 -2.02 39.88 -30.01
N GLY A 1221 -1.32 39.85 -28.87
CA GLY A 1221 -1.04 41.01 -28.02
C GLY A 1221 -1.94 41.14 -26.80
N LEU A 1222 -1.33 41.22 -25.62
CA LEU A 1222 -1.93 41.26 -24.27
C LEU A 1222 -2.83 40.08 -23.87
N SER A 1223 -3.59 39.47 -24.78
CA SER A 1223 -4.21 38.16 -24.60
C SER A 1223 -3.56 37.14 -25.54
N ALA A 1224 -2.81 36.21 -24.93
CA ALA A 1224 -2.35 34.99 -25.56
C ALA A 1224 -3.16 33.77 -25.07
N ASP A 1225 -4.31 34.03 -24.45
CA ASP A 1225 -5.17 33.01 -23.85
C ASP A 1225 -5.93 32.19 -24.91
N PRO A 1226 -6.27 30.94 -24.59
CA PRO A 1226 -7.04 30.10 -25.50
C PRO A 1226 -8.51 30.50 -25.55
N ILE A 1227 -9.12 30.45 -26.73
CA ILE A 1227 -10.58 30.48 -26.90
C ILE A 1227 -11.05 29.03 -27.05
N ILE A 1228 -12.08 28.65 -26.28
CA ILE A 1228 -12.63 27.29 -26.26
C ILE A 1228 -14.06 27.35 -26.76
N THR A 1229 -14.42 26.50 -27.72
CA THR A 1229 -15.72 26.56 -28.39
C THR A 1229 -16.32 25.17 -28.52
N LEU A 1230 -17.53 24.98 -27.96
CA LEU A 1230 -18.33 23.77 -28.12
C LEU A 1230 -19.22 23.91 -29.35
N PHE A 1231 -19.21 22.88 -30.20
CA PHE A 1231 -20.06 22.76 -31.37
C PHE A 1231 -20.95 21.51 -31.27
N GLU A 1232 -22.16 21.61 -31.81
CA GLU A 1232 -23.10 20.49 -31.95
C GLU A 1232 -23.47 20.26 -33.42
N HIS A 1233 -23.43 19.01 -33.86
CA HIS A 1233 -23.95 18.58 -35.16
C HIS A 1233 -25.48 18.51 -35.09
N ARG A 1234 -26.18 19.39 -35.83
CA ARG A 1234 -27.63 19.26 -36.02
C ARG A 1234 -27.89 18.44 -37.31
N PRO A 1235 -28.86 17.51 -37.33
CA PRO A 1235 -29.15 16.71 -38.51
C PRO A 1235 -29.43 17.58 -39.75
N HIS A 1236 -28.67 17.33 -40.83
CA HIS A 1236 -28.77 18.03 -42.11
C HIS A 1236 -28.38 19.52 -42.12
N SER A 1237 -27.58 20.01 -41.16
CA SER A 1237 -26.91 21.32 -41.27
C SER A 1237 -25.40 21.25 -40.98
N GLU A 1238 -24.70 22.36 -41.16
CA GLU A 1238 -23.35 22.56 -40.61
C GLU A 1238 -23.39 22.53 -39.06
N PRO A 1239 -22.27 22.21 -38.38
CA PRO A 1239 -22.19 22.24 -36.93
C PRO A 1239 -22.40 23.64 -36.36
N VAL A 1240 -23.22 23.75 -35.31
CA VAL A 1240 -23.58 25.03 -34.69
C VAL A 1240 -22.73 25.28 -33.45
N LYS A 1241 -22.15 26.48 -33.34
CA LYS A 1241 -21.48 26.98 -32.13
C LYS A 1241 -22.52 27.18 -31.02
N VAL A 1242 -22.41 26.45 -29.90
CA VAL A 1242 -23.39 26.49 -28.79
C VAL A 1242 -22.83 27.04 -27.47
N VAL A 1243 -21.52 26.93 -27.25
CA VAL A 1243 -20.85 27.58 -26.10
C VAL A 1243 -19.49 28.14 -26.54
N GLU A 1244 -19.14 29.31 -26.04
CA GLU A 1244 -17.77 29.84 -26.08
C GLU A 1244 -17.27 30.16 -24.67
N VAL A 1245 -15.97 29.95 -24.45
CA VAL A 1245 -15.27 30.34 -23.23
C VAL A 1245 -13.97 31.04 -23.61
N ARG A 1246 -13.74 32.21 -23.01
CA ARG A 1246 -12.60 33.10 -23.31
C ARG A 1246 -12.25 33.94 -22.08
N VAL A 1247 -11.06 34.53 -22.10
CA VAL A 1247 -10.64 35.56 -21.12
C VAL A 1247 -10.88 36.93 -21.73
N ASP A 1248 -11.87 37.66 -21.22
CA ASP A 1248 -12.17 39.03 -21.69
C ASP A 1248 -11.30 40.07 -20.96
N GLU A 1249 -10.97 39.83 -19.68
CA GLU A 1249 -10.07 40.66 -18.86
C GLU A 1249 -9.20 39.77 -17.94
N PRO A 1250 -8.03 40.24 -17.44
CA PRO A 1250 -7.20 39.47 -16.52
C PRO A 1250 -7.97 38.93 -15.31
N SER A 1251 -7.90 37.61 -15.09
CA SER A 1251 -8.66 36.87 -14.07
C SER A 1251 -10.19 36.82 -14.27
N VAL A 1252 -10.73 37.26 -15.41
CA VAL A 1252 -12.15 37.17 -15.76
C VAL A 1252 -12.36 36.19 -16.92
N ILE A 1253 -12.95 35.04 -16.60
CA ILE A 1253 -13.32 34.02 -17.60
C ILE A 1253 -14.80 34.21 -17.96
N THR A 1254 -15.07 34.57 -19.20
CA THR A 1254 -16.44 34.66 -19.74
C THR A 1254 -16.81 33.32 -20.36
N LEU A 1255 -17.96 32.77 -19.94
CA LEU A 1255 -18.67 31.72 -20.68
C LEU A 1255 -19.93 32.33 -21.30
N GLU A 1256 -20.10 32.10 -22.60
CA GLU A 1256 -21.24 32.57 -23.39
C GLU A 1256 -22.00 31.35 -23.94
N ILE A 1257 -23.28 31.23 -23.62
CA ILE A 1257 -24.18 30.20 -24.16
C ILE A 1257 -24.95 30.80 -25.34
N ILE A 1258 -24.90 30.13 -26.49
CA ILE A 1258 -25.43 30.60 -27.76
C ILE A 1258 -26.53 29.62 -28.19
N ASN A 1259 -27.77 30.12 -28.31
CA ASN A 1259 -28.98 29.33 -28.61
C ASN A 1259 -29.43 29.49 -30.08
#